data_AF-A0A4D4KVR3-F1
#
_entry.id   AF-A0A4D4KVR3-F1
#
_cell.length_a   1.000
_cell.length_b   1.000
_cell.length_c   1.000
_cell.angle_alpha   90.00
_cell.angle_beta   90.00
_cell.angle_gamma   90.00
#
_symmetry.space_group_name_H-M   'P 1'
#
loop_
_entity.id
_entity.type
_entity.pdbx_description
1 polymer ?
#
loop_
_entity_poly.entity_id
_entity_poly.type
_entity_poly.pdbx_seq_one_letter_code
_entity_poly.pdbx_strand_id
1 'polypeptide(L)'
;MVGQITANSFMKREFGTDLIESFFRDKVELTEVIDSSGAYIPGHSTPTVILIGRDRDWTQGRGDTIRTVRSVQGEPSTPENPEMGLVWRAIVDQIDYPGVKSDWVSTADLSRDRYFSEAPWILVDGGRELFEGVYALSPAKLASRVLRIGYYGDTHADDAFMYPSHSLQGCAEGEFVEPIVTGSTVRDYVFKTGDLVIHPYSDRRKLVDISKMPSIAKRLWSQRTELGNRSMGGGKTYFTQGRSWWQWHQIPKDSEASSWSIAFGEVATHNHFVLGRGGEVFSRTAPLVKLREEATEEEHLQLLGVLNSSTAAVWLKLVCYCKGNATASSGIADQPWSWNYQFNGVNVSDFPLPPVYPTALAVELDALAQQLAATTPTAVATAATPTAASLREARATHEATRAQMIAVQEELDWQVYSLYGLTDIDLRPANPADVPPLALGERAFEIVLARAIERGEASSEWFTRHNSTPITEIPAHWPQAYKDIVNQRIAMMESNSAIGMVERPEYKRRWATDGWDAMQKQALRAWLLDRIEAKRELWFDGADQPTLISLPRLTDRLQEDDDFAAVLSLYAPRADFAETLAELFSDQHVPAAAALRYKPAGLKKRADWERTWERQREEDDATSEEEKRKIREATAVPPKYTSADFLRTSFWAQRGKLDVPKERFISYGAQNVQTPTLLGWAGWDHLQQAQAVVGYLNENQLTQDELVPYLAALLELQPWLDQWHGEYLPDFGQSAAQAYHDFRLALQGELGLTDEDIRAWRPVAAARGGRAKKTK
;
A
#
# COMPACT_ATOMS: atom_id res chain seq x y z
N MET A 1 8.14 -38.57 -27.66
CA MET A 1 7.51 -37.27 -27.33
C MET A 1 7.50 -37.13 -25.83
N VAL A 2 7.59 -35.90 -25.35
CA VAL A 2 7.46 -35.53 -23.94
C VAL A 2 6.33 -34.50 -23.86
N GLY A 3 5.41 -34.70 -22.92
CA GLY A 3 4.40 -33.72 -22.52
C GLY A 3 4.72 -33.20 -21.13
N GLN A 4 4.66 -31.89 -20.93
CA GLN A 4 4.95 -31.25 -19.65
C GLN A 4 3.90 -30.19 -19.35
N ILE A 5 3.27 -30.29 -18.17
CA ILE A 5 2.54 -29.17 -17.57
C ILE A 5 3.51 -28.33 -16.74
N THR A 6 3.50 -27.01 -16.92
CA THR A 6 4.38 -26.10 -16.17
C THR A 6 3.71 -24.74 -15.96
N ALA A 7 4.26 -23.93 -15.07
CA ALA A 7 3.83 -22.56 -14.90
C ALA A 7 4.22 -21.72 -16.13
N ASN A 8 3.33 -20.87 -16.62
CA ASN A 8 3.59 -20.03 -17.79
C ASN A 8 4.54 -18.83 -17.52
N SER A 9 5.09 -18.74 -16.31
CA SER A 9 5.93 -17.62 -15.86
C SER A 9 7.16 -17.36 -16.75
N PHE A 10 7.73 -18.41 -17.36
CA PHE A 10 8.88 -18.28 -18.27
C PHE A 10 8.51 -17.48 -19.54
N MET A 11 7.23 -17.43 -19.92
CA MET A 11 6.80 -16.72 -21.12
C MET A 11 7.01 -15.22 -21.05
N LYS A 12 7.07 -14.65 -19.83
CA LYS A 12 7.10 -13.20 -19.59
C LYS A 12 8.25 -12.73 -18.70
N ARG A 13 8.93 -13.64 -18.02
CA ARG A 13 10.03 -13.30 -17.10
C ARG A 13 11.36 -13.44 -17.81
N GLU A 14 12.30 -12.57 -17.46
CA GLU A 14 13.64 -12.47 -18.05
C GLU A 14 14.39 -13.82 -18.11
N PHE A 15 14.27 -14.67 -17.09
CA PHE A 15 14.93 -15.98 -17.08
C PHE A 15 14.43 -16.91 -18.21
N GLY A 16 13.23 -16.67 -18.74
CA GLY A 16 12.63 -17.48 -19.79
C GLY A 16 12.99 -17.03 -21.20
N THR A 17 13.64 -15.88 -21.37
CA THR A 17 14.10 -15.38 -22.68
C THR A 17 15.03 -16.40 -23.34
N ASP A 18 16.08 -16.85 -22.67
CA ASP A 18 16.98 -17.88 -23.22
C ASP A 18 16.26 -19.23 -23.46
N LEU A 19 15.27 -19.55 -22.63
CA LEU A 19 14.49 -20.78 -22.80
C LEU A 19 13.65 -20.72 -24.08
N ILE A 20 13.03 -19.58 -24.39
CA ILE A 20 12.26 -19.37 -25.61
C ILE A 20 13.18 -19.25 -26.81
N GLU A 21 14.07 -18.26 -26.75
CA GLU A 21 14.84 -17.80 -27.90
C GLU A 21 15.99 -18.74 -28.21
N SER A 22 16.52 -19.52 -27.28
CA SER A 22 17.58 -20.49 -27.60
C SER A 22 17.07 -21.92 -27.56
N PHE A 23 16.44 -22.34 -26.47
CA PHE A 23 16.09 -23.76 -26.30
C PHE A 23 14.87 -24.19 -27.14
N PHE A 24 13.71 -23.55 -26.97
CA PHE A 24 12.50 -23.88 -27.71
C PHE A 24 12.60 -23.52 -29.20
N ARG A 25 13.27 -22.41 -29.53
CA ARG A 25 13.54 -22.03 -30.93
C ARG A 25 14.50 -23.00 -31.63
N ASP A 26 15.64 -23.33 -31.02
CA ASP A 26 16.75 -23.97 -31.74
C ASP A 26 16.96 -25.45 -31.39
N LYS A 27 16.66 -25.88 -30.16
CA LYS A 27 17.10 -27.20 -29.64
C LYS A 27 16.01 -28.26 -29.61
N VAL A 28 14.76 -27.88 -29.34
CA VAL A 28 13.63 -28.83 -29.32
C VAL A 28 12.53 -28.48 -30.31
N GLU A 29 11.88 -29.50 -30.88
CA GLU A 29 10.69 -29.30 -31.72
C GLU A 29 9.45 -29.42 -30.85
N LEU A 30 8.84 -28.26 -30.54
CA LEU A 30 7.48 -28.20 -30.01
C LEU A 30 6.49 -28.52 -31.12
N THR A 31 5.60 -29.47 -30.84
CA THR A 31 4.49 -29.88 -31.71
C THR A 31 3.17 -29.31 -31.23
N GLU A 32 2.99 -29.18 -29.90
CA GLU A 32 1.80 -28.58 -29.32
C GLU A 32 2.13 -27.63 -28.17
N VAL A 33 1.42 -26.51 -28.11
CA VAL A 33 1.46 -25.54 -27.01
C VAL A 33 0.03 -25.21 -26.62
N ILE A 34 -0.36 -25.53 -25.38
CA ILE A 34 -1.73 -25.42 -24.91
C ILE A 34 -1.76 -24.46 -23.73
N ASP A 35 -2.37 -23.29 -23.91
CA ASP A 35 -2.64 -22.36 -22.82
C ASP A 35 -3.79 -22.89 -21.95
N SER A 36 -3.42 -23.47 -20.81
CA SER A 36 -4.36 -24.01 -19.82
C SER A 36 -4.58 -23.04 -18.66
N SER A 37 -4.19 -21.77 -18.79
CA SER A 37 -4.32 -20.77 -17.72
C SER A 37 -5.76 -20.40 -17.35
N GLY A 38 -6.70 -20.60 -18.28
CA GLY A 38 -8.13 -20.41 -18.04
C GLY A 38 -8.83 -21.59 -17.37
N ALA A 39 -8.20 -22.77 -17.33
CA ALA A 39 -8.77 -23.98 -16.76
C ALA A 39 -8.42 -24.13 -15.27
N TYR A 40 -9.38 -24.64 -14.48
CA TYR A 40 -9.11 -25.00 -13.09
C TYR A 40 -8.37 -26.35 -13.00
N ILE A 41 -7.09 -26.32 -12.63
CA ILE A 41 -6.26 -27.52 -12.46
C ILE A 41 -5.96 -27.74 -10.97
N PRO A 42 -6.49 -28.81 -10.33
CA PRO A 42 -6.26 -29.09 -8.92
C PRO A 42 -4.77 -29.12 -8.55
N GLY A 43 -4.42 -28.48 -7.44
CA GLY A 43 -3.03 -28.41 -6.95
C GLY A 43 -2.15 -27.36 -7.64
N HIS A 44 -2.65 -26.67 -8.66
CA HIS A 44 -1.98 -25.54 -9.30
C HIS A 44 -2.70 -24.23 -8.98
N SER A 45 -1.98 -23.25 -8.42
CA SER A 45 -2.52 -21.92 -8.07
C SER A 45 -1.97 -20.79 -8.94
N THR A 46 -1.32 -21.14 -10.06
CA THR A 46 -0.70 -20.20 -11.00
C THR A 46 -1.11 -20.56 -12.42
N PRO A 47 -1.27 -19.58 -13.33
CA PRO A 47 -1.49 -19.83 -14.75
C PRO A 47 -0.51 -20.87 -15.33
N THR A 48 -1.05 -21.88 -16.01
CA THR A 48 -0.28 -23.02 -16.54
C THR A 48 -0.26 -23.05 -18.06
N VAL A 49 0.73 -23.75 -18.61
CA VAL A 49 0.81 -24.14 -20.02
C VAL A 49 1.15 -25.63 -20.10
N ILE A 50 0.63 -26.33 -21.11
CA ILE A 50 1.05 -27.68 -21.46
C ILE A 50 1.89 -27.59 -22.74
N LEU A 51 3.10 -28.13 -22.69
CA LEU A 51 4.04 -28.18 -23.81
C LEU A 51 4.23 -29.63 -24.24
N ILE A 52 4.09 -29.91 -25.52
CA ILE A 52 4.35 -31.24 -26.10
C ILE A 52 5.39 -31.08 -27.20
N GLY A 53 6.44 -31.92 -27.13
CA GLY A 53 7.53 -31.87 -28.10
C GLY A 53 8.39 -33.12 -28.16
N ARG A 54 9.44 -33.04 -28.96
CA ARG A 54 10.44 -34.10 -29.13
C ARG A 54 11.84 -33.52 -29.29
N ASP A 55 12.83 -34.34 -28.95
CA ASP A 55 14.25 -34.04 -29.12
C ASP A 55 14.60 -34.05 -30.61
N ARG A 56 14.53 -32.87 -31.23
CA ARG A 56 14.84 -32.65 -32.64
C ARG A 56 15.24 -31.20 -32.81
N ASP A 57 16.47 -30.93 -33.25
CA ASP A 57 17.00 -29.57 -33.41
C ASP A 57 16.51 -28.87 -34.70
N TRP A 58 16.79 -27.57 -34.87
CA TRP A 58 16.32 -26.78 -36.02
C TRP A 58 16.91 -27.22 -37.36
N THR A 59 18.09 -27.86 -37.35
CA THR A 59 18.78 -28.33 -38.57
C THR A 59 18.15 -29.60 -39.14
N GLN A 60 17.34 -30.29 -38.34
CA GLN A 60 16.76 -31.58 -38.68
C GLN A 60 15.42 -31.48 -39.43
N GLY A 61 15.02 -30.29 -39.90
CA GLY A 61 13.83 -30.09 -40.76
C GLY A 61 12.49 -30.21 -40.04
N ARG A 62 12.17 -29.22 -39.19
CA ARG A 62 10.96 -29.18 -38.35
C ARG A 62 9.72 -28.69 -39.13
N GLY A 63 8.54 -28.89 -38.57
CA GLY A 63 7.32 -28.26 -39.08
C GLY A 63 7.31 -26.74 -38.86
N ASP A 64 6.80 -25.99 -39.84
CA ASP A 64 6.70 -24.52 -39.81
C ASP A 64 5.65 -24.00 -38.83
N THR A 65 4.73 -24.86 -38.41
CA THR A 65 3.66 -24.54 -37.47
C THR A 65 3.71 -25.39 -36.21
N ILE A 66 3.07 -24.87 -35.16
CA ILE A 66 2.84 -25.55 -33.89
C ILE A 66 1.33 -25.55 -33.63
N ARG A 67 0.79 -26.72 -33.30
CA ARG A 67 -0.61 -26.80 -32.87
C ARG A 67 -0.77 -26.05 -31.57
N THR A 68 -1.62 -25.03 -31.56
CA THR A 68 -1.73 -24.14 -30.42
C THR A 68 -3.16 -24.01 -29.98
N VAL A 69 -3.39 -24.18 -28.67
CA VAL A 69 -4.63 -23.78 -28.03
C VAL A 69 -4.39 -22.48 -27.27
N ARG A 70 -5.16 -21.46 -27.62
CA ARG A 70 -5.08 -20.09 -27.09
C ARG A 70 -6.27 -19.81 -26.18
N SER A 71 -6.05 -19.10 -25.07
CA SER A 71 -7.12 -18.76 -24.13
C SER A 71 -8.02 -17.65 -24.69
N VAL A 72 -9.34 -17.80 -24.58
CA VAL A 72 -10.33 -16.74 -24.89
C VAL A 72 -10.96 -16.21 -23.59
N GLN A 73 -11.46 -17.11 -22.76
CA GLN A 73 -12.11 -16.83 -21.47
C GLN A 73 -11.77 -17.93 -20.45
N GLY A 74 -11.63 -17.57 -19.17
CA GLY A 74 -11.42 -18.53 -18.08
C GLY A 74 -12.74 -19.12 -17.55
N GLU A 75 -12.65 -20.15 -16.71
CA GLU A 75 -13.84 -20.75 -16.07
C GLU A 75 -14.68 -19.68 -15.34
N PRO A 76 -16.02 -19.67 -15.51
CA PRO A 76 -16.87 -18.67 -14.88
C PRO A 76 -16.92 -18.81 -13.35
N SER A 77 -16.70 -20.04 -12.87
CA SER A 77 -16.58 -20.39 -11.46
C SER A 77 -15.73 -21.66 -11.31
N THR A 78 -15.27 -21.96 -10.10
CA THR A 78 -14.56 -23.22 -9.85
C THR A 78 -15.47 -24.42 -10.13
N PRO A 79 -15.14 -25.30 -11.08
CA PRO A 79 -15.99 -26.43 -11.42
C PRO A 79 -16.00 -27.47 -10.28
N GLU A 80 -17.17 -28.08 -10.02
CA GLU A 80 -17.29 -29.17 -9.03
C GLU A 80 -16.47 -30.39 -9.41
N ASN A 81 -16.43 -30.72 -10.72
CA ASN A 81 -15.58 -31.73 -11.29
C ASN A 81 -14.61 -31.10 -12.30
N PRO A 82 -13.31 -30.97 -11.97
CA PRO A 82 -12.30 -30.37 -12.85
C PRO A 82 -12.21 -31.00 -14.24
N GLU A 83 -12.45 -32.31 -14.37
CA GLU A 83 -12.44 -33.00 -15.68
C GLU A 83 -13.60 -32.57 -16.59
N MET A 84 -14.64 -31.99 -15.99
CA MET A 84 -15.83 -31.46 -16.66
C MET A 84 -15.85 -29.93 -16.68
N GLY A 85 -14.75 -29.26 -16.33
CA GLY A 85 -14.61 -27.82 -16.47
C GLY A 85 -14.82 -27.37 -17.92
N LEU A 86 -15.46 -26.22 -18.12
CA LEU A 86 -15.86 -25.75 -19.45
C LEU A 86 -14.63 -25.49 -20.33
N VAL A 87 -13.58 -24.88 -19.77
CA VAL A 87 -12.33 -24.60 -20.47
C VAL A 87 -11.57 -25.90 -20.72
N TRP A 88 -11.49 -26.79 -19.74
CA TRP A 88 -10.80 -28.08 -19.92
C TRP A 88 -11.46 -28.94 -21.00
N ARG A 89 -12.79 -29.03 -20.99
CA ARG A 89 -13.55 -29.72 -22.04
C ARG A 89 -13.35 -29.06 -23.39
N ALA A 90 -13.39 -27.74 -23.46
CA ALA A 90 -13.14 -27.02 -24.69
C ALA A 90 -11.75 -27.32 -25.29
N ILE A 91 -10.70 -27.41 -24.46
CA ILE A 91 -9.36 -27.83 -24.89
C ILE A 91 -9.40 -29.26 -25.46
N VAL A 92 -9.94 -30.22 -24.70
CA VAL A 92 -10.00 -31.64 -25.10
C VAL A 92 -10.80 -31.84 -26.38
N ASP A 93 -11.91 -31.14 -26.53
CA ASP A 93 -12.83 -31.29 -27.66
C ASP A 93 -12.32 -30.60 -28.94
N GLN A 94 -11.41 -29.61 -28.81
CA GLN A 94 -10.96 -28.79 -29.94
C GLN A 94 -9.51 -29.03 -30.37
N ILE A 95 -8.65 -29.62 -29.52
CA ILE A 95 -7.21 -29.77 -29.81
C ILE A 95 -6.95 -30.48 -31.15
N ASP A 96 -7.79 -31.43 -31.56
CA ASP A 96 -7.62 -32.16 -32.83
C ASP A 96 -8.17 -31.41 -34.06
N TYR A 97 -8.84 -30.26 -33.87
CA TYR A 97 -9.54 -29.50 -34.91
C TYR A 97 -9.00 -28.07 -35.03
N PRO A 98 -7.86 -27.86 -35.75
CA PRO A 98 -7.33 -26.51 -35.96
C PRO A 98 -8.29 -25.65 -36.77
N GLY A 99 -8.38 -24.37 -36.43
CA GLY A 99 -9.30 -23.39 -37.01
C GLY A 99 -10.64 -23.26 -36.27
N VAL A 100 -10.85 -24.01 -35.17
CA VAL A 100 -12.06 -23.92 -34.35
C VAL A 100 -11.87 -22.92 -33.22
N LYS A 101 -12.91 -22.12 -32.97
CA LYS A 101 -13.02 -21.19 -31.85
C LYS A 101 -14.32 -21.43 -31.11
N SER A 102 -14.22 -21.46 -29.79
CA SER A 102 -15.34 -21.47 -28.85
C SER A 102 -15.30 -20.22 -27.97
N ASP A 103 -16.24 -20.11 -27.04
CA ASP A 103 -16.24 -19.04 -26.03
C ASP A 103 -15.04 -19.13 -25.08
N TRP A 104 -14.42 -20.32 -24.94
CA TRP A 104 -13.38 -20.59 -23.94
C TRP A 104 -11.97 -20.59 -24.51
N VAL A 105 -11.76 -21.24 -25.65
CA VAL A 105 -10.46 -21.37 -26.32
C VAL A 105 -10.58 -21.27 -27.83
N SER A 106 -9.47 -20.95 -28.49
CA SER A 106 -9.30 -21.10 -29.93
C SER A 106 -8.13 -22.04 -30.24
N THR A 107 -8.29 -22.90 -31.25
CA THR A 107 -7.26 -23.84 -31.68
C THR A 107 -6.79 -23.51 -33.09
N ALA A 108 -5.48 -23.41 -33.31
CA ALA A 108 -4.92 -23.12 -34.63
C ALA A 108 -3.50 -23.68 -34.78
N ASP A 109 -3.09 -23.96 -36.02
CA ASP A 109 -1.69 -24.26 -36.34
C ASP A 109 -0.95 -22.94 -36.60
N LEU A 110 -0.24 -22.44 -35.57
CA LEU A 110 0.41 -21.12 -35.59
C LEU A 110 1.85 -21.19 -36.09
N SER A 111 2.30 -20.14 -36.78
CA SER A 111 3.68 -20.04 -37.27
C SER A 111 4.70 -20.08 -36.12
N ARG A 112 5.66 -21.00 -36.22
CA ARG A 112 6.77 -21.14 -35.26
C ARG A 112 7.57 -19.84 -35.16
N ASP A 113 7.85 -19.23 -36.31
CA ASP A 113 8.65 -18.01 -36.40
C ASP A 113 7.91 -16.80 -35.82
N ARG A 114 6.65 -16.59 -36.20
CA ARG A 114 5.90 -15.40 -35.75
C ARG A 114 5.54 -15.42 -34.26
N TYR A 115 5.18 -16.59 -33.71
CA TYR A 115 4.59 -16.68 -32.37
C TYR A 115 5.54 -17.25 -31.30
N PHE A 116 6.58 -17.99 -31.68
CA PHE A 116 7.36 -18.79 -30.74
C PHE A 116 8.88 -18.56 -30.80
N SER A 117 9.37 -17.68 -31.65
CA SER A 117 10.81 -17.41 -31.81
C SER A 117 11.38 -16.40 -30.81
N GLU A 118 10.53 -15.52 -30.27
CA GLU A 118 10.90 -14.37 -29.44
C GLU A 118 10.05 -14.28 -28.18
N ALA A 119 10.65 -13.79 -27.09
CA ALA A 119 9.91 -13.46 -25.88
C ALA A 119 9.27 -12.06 -25.97
N PRO A 120 8.11 -11.82 -25.31
CA PRO A 120 7.31 -12.78 -24.58
C PRO A 120 6.36 -13.60 -25.48
N TRP A 121 6.05 -14.84 -25.07
CA TRP A 121 4.96 -15.60 -25.69
C TRP A 121 3.60 -15.07 -25.23
N ILE A 122 2.75 -14.72 -26.19
CA ILE A 122 1.40 -14.22 -25.96
C ILE A 122 0.40 -15.25 -26.51
N LEU A 123 -0.17 -16.06 -25.61
CA LEU A 123 -1.08 -17.15 -25.98
C LEU A 123 -2.56 -16.80 -25.85
N VAL A 124 -2.91 -15.62 -25.33
CA VAL A 124 -4.29 -15.12 -25.37
C VAL A 124 -4.71 -14.92 -26.83
N ASP A 125 -5.90 -15.40 -27.21
CA ASP A 125 -6.46 -15.24 -28.57
C ASP A 125 -6.54 -13.76 -28.96
N GLY A 126 -6.04 -13.40 -30.14
CA GLY A 126 -5.92 -12.00 -30.59
C GLY A 126 -4.84 -11.15 -29.89
N GLY A 127 -4.22 -11.63 -28.81
CA GLY A 127 -3.27 -10.85 -28.02
C GLY A 127 -1.96 -10.51 -28.74
N ARG A 128 -1.36 -11.45 -29.49
CA ARG A 128 -0.14 -11.20 -30.27
C ARG A 128 -0.40 -10.23 -31.41
N GLU A 129 -1.55 -10.36 -32.05
CA GLU A 129 -2.00 -9.53 -33.16
C GLU A 129 -2.26 -8.09 -32.70
N LEU A 130 -2.91 -7.91 -31.55
CA LEU A 130 -3.10 -6.60 -30.92
C LEU A 130 -1.75 -6.00 -30.54
N PHE A 131 -0.86 -6.78 -29.94
CA PHE A 131 0.49 -6.33 -29.58
C PHE A 131 1.25 -5.81 -30.80
N GLU A 132 1.27 -6.55 -31.90
CA GLU A 132 1.89 -6.14 -33.17
C GLU A 132 1.22 -4.89 -33.76
N GLY A 133 -0.12 -4.81 -33.74
CA GLY A 133 -0.87 -3.66 -34.24
C GLY A 133 -0.56 -2.37 -33.48
N VAL A 134 -0.48 -2.43 -32.15
CA VAL A 134 -0.08 -1.30 -31.30
C VAL A 134 1.32 -0.81 -31.68
N TYR A 135 2.27 -1.72 -31.95
CA TYR A 135 3.63 -1.33 -32.39
C TYR A 135 3.66 -0.72 -33.79
N ALA A 136 2.84 -1.22 -34.72
CA ALA A 136 2.87 -0.81 -36.12
C ALA A 136 2.61 0.70 -36.32
N LEU A 137 1.80 1.30 -35.44
CA LEU A 137 1.45 2.73 -35.49
C LEU A 137 2.22 3.59 -34.47
N SER A 138 3.21 3.01 -33.79
CA SER A 138 3.97 3.73 -32.76
C SER A 138 5.33 4.21 -33.25
N PRO A 139 5.55 5.54 -33.38
CA PRO A 139 6.83 6.08 -33.84
C PRO A 139 7.95 5.99 -32.80
N ALA A 140 7.62 5.73 -31.53
CA ALA A 140 8.56 5.77 -30.42
C ALA A 140 8.12 4.84 -29.28
N LYS A 141 9.06 4.53 -28.38
CA LYS A 141 8.81 3.87 -27.09
C LYS A 141 8.87 4.89 -25.96
N LEU A 142 8.30 4.57 -24.81
CA LEU A 142 8.36 5.44 -23.62
C LEU A 142 9.81 5.78 -23.24
N ALA A 143 10.72 4.81 -23.32
CA ALA A 143 12.15 4.99 -23.03
C ALA A 143 12.81 6.14 -23.81
N SER A 144 12.33 6.49 -25.01
CA SER A 144 12.92 7.59 -25.80
C SER A 144 12.42 8.98 -25.37
N ARG A 145 11.41 9.07 -24.51
CA ARG A 145 10.81 10.33 -24.02
C ARG A 145 11.13 10.62 -22.56
N VAL A 146 11.69 9.66 -21.84
CA VAL A 146 11.91 9.75 -20.39
C VAL A 146 13.40 9.65 -20.09
N LEU A 147 13.83 10.30 -19.02
CA LEU A 147 15.21 10.23 -18.54
C LEU A 147 15.46 8.90 -17.81
N ARG A 148 14.51 8.49 -16.96
CA ARG A 148 14.59 7.21 -16.24
C ARG A 148 13.23 6.71 -15.78
N ILE A 149 13.14 5.41 -15.53
CA ILE A 149 12.03 4.77 -14.81
C ILE A 149 12.61 3.96 -13.66
N GLY A 150 12.15 4.19 -12.43
CA GLY A 150 12.64 3.45 -11.26
C GLY A 150 12.17 4.04 -9.94
N TYR A 151 12.66 3.49 -8.83
CA TYR A 151 12.28 3.96 -7.49
C TYR A 151 12.75 5.41 -7.23
N TYR A 152 12.12 6.08 -6.26
CA TYR A 152 12.59 7.37 -5.74
C TYR A 152 13.81 7.19 -4.82
N GLY A 153 13.70 6.27 -3.86
CA GLY A 153 14.79 5.86 -2.98
C GLY A 153 14.46 4.50 -2.36
N ASP A 154 15.48 3.86 -1.77
CA ASP A 154 15.33 2.65 -0.99
C ASP A 154 15.86 2.90 0.42
N THR A 155 14.99 2.87 1.42
CA THR A 155 15.41 2.96 2.82
C THR A 155 16.11 1.67 3.27
N HIS A 156 15.73 0.52 2.69
CA HIS A 156 16.06 -0.82 3.16
C HIS A 156 15.76 -1.05 4.67
N ALA A 157 14.89 -0.23 5.27
CA ALA A 157 14.50 -0.26 6.68
C ALA A 157 13.22 0.56 6.94
N ASP A 158 12.17 0.31 6.14
CA ASP A 158 10.88 1.00 6.24
C ASP A 158 10.31 0.99 7.66
N ASP A 159 10.51 -0.10 8.41
CA ASP A 159 10.08 -0.23 9.82
C ASP A 159 10.63 0.88 10.74
N ALA A 160 11.82 1.42 10.44
CA ALA A 160 12.49 2.48 11.22
C ALA A 160 12.24 3.90 10.68
N PHE A 161 12.06 4.04 9.36
CA PHE A 161 11.94 5.36 8.70
C PHE A 161 10.50 5.79 8.46
N MET A 162 9.53 4.87 8.36
CA MET A 162 8.12 5.18 8.05
C MET A 162 7.22 5.18 9.29
N TYR A 163 6.37 6.20 9.40
CA TYR A 163 5.50 6.47 10.54
C TYR A 163 4.11 6.90 10.08
N PRO A 164 3.04 6.57 10.82
CA PRO A 164 1.75 7.22 10.65
C PRO A 164 1.88 8.75 10.77
N SER A 165 1.01 9.51 10.09
CA SER A 165 1.02 10.98 10.10
C SER A 165 1.05 11.59 11.50
N HIS A 166 0.30 11.01 12.45
CA HIS A 166 0.24 11.51 13.82
C HIS A 166 1.52 11.30 14.62
N SER A 167 2.32 10.27 14.32
CA SER A 167 3.43 9.85 15.19
C SER A 167 4.65 10.75 15.15
N LEU A 168 4.79 11.60 14.12
CA LEU A 168 5.93 12.52 13.97
C LEU A 168 5.56 13.99 14.21
N GLN A 169 4.27 14.31 14.33
CA GLN A 169 3.81 15.69 14.50
C GLN A 169 4.31 16.26 15.83
N GLY A 170 5.02 17.39 15.78
CA GLY A 170 5.58 18.07 16.96
C GLY A 170 6.77 17.37 17.62
N CYS A 171 7.18 16.19 17.13
CA CYS A 171 8.22 15.35 17.75
C CYS A 171 9.40 15.07 16.81
N ALA A 172 9.46 15.74 15.66
CA ALA A 172 10.50 15.62 14.65
C ALA A 172 10.72 16.96 13.95
N GLU A 173 11.93 17.14 13.41
CA GLU A 173 12.24 18.29 12.56
C GLU A 173 11.48 18.17 11.23
N GLY A 174 10.42 18.99 11.05
CA GLY A 174 9.51 18.89 9.91
C GLY A 174 10.16 19.03 8.52
N GLU A 175 11.31 19.72 8.42
CA GLU A 175 12.10 19.81 7.17
C GLU A 175 12.61 18.45 6.67
N PHE A 176 12.73 17.46 7.55
CA PHE A 176 13.25 16.12 7.23
C PHE A 176 12.18 15.03 7.33
N VAL A 177 10.92 15.42 7.30
CA VAL A 177 9.77 14.52 7.35
C VAL A 177 8.86 14.82 6.17
N GLU A 178 8.70 13.82 5.30
CA GLU A 178 7.97 13.98 4.05
C GLU A 178 6.80 12.99 3.97
N PRO A 179 5.66 13.34 3.33
CA PRO A 179 4.64 12.37 2.98
C PRO A 179 5.22 11.27 2.08
N ILE A 180 4.90 10.01 2.38
CA ILE A 180 5.34 8.88 1.57
C ILE A 180 4.20 8.22 0.82
N VAL A 181 4.40 8.05 -0.49
CA VAL A 181 3.49 7.35 -1.40
C VAL A 181 3.93 5.90 -1.57
N THR A 182 2.98 4.98 -1.45
CA THR A 182 3.18 3.54 -1.67
C THR A 182 2.43 3.05 -2.90
N GLY A 183 2.82 1.90 -3.45
CA GLY A 183 2.18 1.36 -4.65
C GLY A 183 0.68 1.10 -4.50
N SER A 184 0.21 0.87 -3.26
CA SER A 184 -1.21 0.75 -2.94
C SER A 184 -1.96 2.08 -2.94
N THR A 185 -1.27 3.20 -2.73
CA THR A 185 -1.90 4.52 -2.61
C THR A 185 -1.92 5.32 -3.91
N VAL A 186 -1.25 4.84 -4.95
CA VAL A 186 -1.34 5.40 -6.32
C VAL A 186 -2.58 4.83 -7.01
N ARG A 187 -3.71 5.55 -6.98
CA ARG A 187 -4.98 5.08 -7.56
C ARG A 187 -5.76 6.24 -8.15
N ASP A 188 -6.46 5.98 -9.26
CA ASP A 188 -7.48 6.89 -9.81
C ASP A 188 -7.06 8.37 -9.89
N TYR A 189 -5.91 8.62 -10.49
CA TYR A 189 -5.33 9.95 -10.72
C TYR A 189 -4.94 10.74 -9.46
N VAL A 190 -4.95 10.11 -8.28
CA VAL A 190 -4.59 10.75 -7.01
C VAL A 190 -3.63 9.90 -6.17
N PHE A 191 -2.87 10.57 -5.29
CA PHE A 191 -2.14 9.91 -4.22
C PHE A 191 -2.97 9.93 -2.94
N LYS A 192 -3.26 8.75 -2.40
CA LYS A 192 -3.76 8.65 -1.02
C LYS A 192 -2.57 8.73 -0.05
N THR A 193 -2.17 9.91 0.40
CA THR A 193 -1.10 10.05 1.41
C THR A 193 -1.65 9.90 2.83
N GLY A 194 -0.85 9.36 3.74
CA GLY A 194 -1.27 9.12 5.12
C GLY A 194 -0.11 8.76 6.06
N ASP A 195 0.94 8.15 5.52
CA ASP A 195 2.19 7.92 6.25
C ASP A 195 3.22 9.01 5.91
N LEU A 196 4.13 9.21 6.85
CA LEU A 196 5.29 10.07 6.78
C LEU A 196 6.56 9.23 6.77
N VAL A 197 7.63 9.76 6.19
CA VAL A 197 8.95 9.15 6.19
C VAL A 197 10.00 10.14 6.65
N ILE A 198 10.95 9.67 7.46
CA ILE A 198 12.16 10.44 7.76
C ILE A 198 13.04 10.45 6.51
N HIS A 199 13.21 11.64 5.93
CA HIS A 199 13.98 11.92 4.73
C HIS A 199 15.19 12.81 5.11
N PRO A 200 16.35 12.23 5.51
CA PRO A 200 17.48 12.94 6.09
C PRO A 200 18.36 13.63 5.03
N TYR A 201 17.73 14.29 4.06
CA TYR A 201 18.38 14.90 2.92
C TYR A 201 17.87 16.32 2.72
N SER A 202 18.73 17.23 2.26
CA SER A 202 18.29 18.56 1.82
C SER A 202 17.52 18.49 0.51
N ASP A 203 16.94 19.60 0.08
CA ASP A 203 16.25 19.75 -1.23
C ASP A 203 17.07 19.26 -2.43
N ARG A 204 18.41 19.34 -2.33
CA ARG A 204 19.34 18.84 -3.37
C ARG A 204 19.74 17.38 -3.17
N ARG A 205 18.97 16.62 -2.38
CA ARG A 205 19.19 15.22 -2.00
C ARG A 205 20.58 14.94 -1.44
N LYS A 206 21.16 15.90 -0.71
CA LYS A 206 22.44 15.72 -0.01
C LYS A 206 22.16 15.28 1.42
N LEU A 207 22.82 14.21 1.86
CA LEU A 207 22.69 13.68 3.21
C LEU A 207 23.04 14.77 4.22
N VAL A 208 22.14 14.99 5.17
CA VAL A 208 22.34 15.95 6.27
C VAL A 208 22.93 15.21 7.46
N ASP A 209 23.83 15.89 8.17
CA ASP A 209 24.42 15.36 9.39
C ASP A 209 23.35 15.22 10.48
N ILE A 210 23.36 14.09 11.19
CA ILE A 210 22.33 13.76 12.17
C ILE A 210 22.28 14.75 13.35
N SER A 211 23.37 15.46 13.64
CA SER A 211 23.41 16.50 14.68
C SER A 211 22.50 17.69 14.41
N LYS A 212 22.12 17.92 13.15
CA LYS A 212 21.16 18.96 12.76
C LYS A 212 19.70 18.53 12.93
N MET A 213 19.48 17.27 13.30
CA MET A 213 18.16 16.65 13.43
C MET A 213 18.05 15.94 14.79
N PRO A 214 18.26 16.64 15.93
CA PRO A 214 18.40 16.00 17.24
C PRO A 214 17.18 15.16 17.67
N SER A 215 15.96 15.53 17.29
CA SER A 215 14.72 14.81 17.63
C SER A 215 14.62 13.51 16.83
N ILE A 216 14.86 13.59 15.52
CA ILE A 216 14.99 12.41 14.65
C ILE A 216 16.16 11.52 15.10
N ALA A 217 17.28 12.11 15.51
CA ALA A 217 18.45 11.40 16.00
C ALA A 217 18.09 10.54 17.20
N LYS A 218 17.45 11.12 18.22
CA LYS A 218 16.96 10.41 19.41
C LYS A 218 16.03 9.24 19.04
N ARG A 219 15.13 9.46 18.07
CA ARG A 219 14.17 8.44 17.63
C ARG A 219 14.84 7.27 16.91
N LEU A 220 15.74 7.55 15.98
CA LEU A 220 16.46 6.51 15.23
C LEU A 220 17.59 5.84 16.03
N TRP A 221 18.08 6.49 17.10
CA TRP A 221 19.21 5.99 17.90
C TRP A 221 18.99 4.57 18.42
N SER A 222 17.77 4.27 18.92
CA SER A 222 17.42 2.92 19.41
C SER A 222 17.64 1.82 18.36
N GLN A 223 17.60 2.17 17.07
CA GLN A 223 17.76 1.28 15.93
C GLN A 223 19.15 1.36 15.28
N ARG A 224 20.09 2.15 15.82
CA ARG A 224 21.41 2.42 15.22
C ARG A 224 22.16 1.15 14.84
N THR A 225 22.19 0.14 15.72
CA THR A 225 22.87 -1.14 15.46
C THR A 225 22.22 -1.89 14.30
N GLU A 226 20.88 -1.89 14.18
CA GLU A 226 20.19 -2.51 13.05
C GLU A 226 20.53 -1.76 11.76
N LEU A 227 20.36 -0.43 11.78
CA LEU A 227 20.53 0.43 10.63
C LEU A 227 21.97 0.43 10.09
N GLY A 228 22.97 0.37 10.96
CA GLY A 228 24.37 0.26 10.57
C GLY A 228 24.79 -1.13 10.10
N ASN A 229 24.05 -2.17 10.48
CA ASN A 229 24.25 -3.55 10.04
C ASN A 229 23.38 -3.95 8.83
N ARG A 230 22.62 -3.01 8.25
CA ARG A 230 21.90 -3.24 6.99
C ARG A 230 22.84 -3.78 5.92
N SER A 231 22.43 -4.88 5.28
CA SER A 231 23.25 -5.55 4.27
C SER A 231 23.41 -4.69 3.03
N MET A 232 24.60 -4.72 2.44
CA MET A 232 24.87 -4.19 1.10
C MET A 232 25.27 -5.29 0.11
N GLY A 233 25.01 -6.55 0.45
CA GLY A 233 25.49 -7.70 -0.30
C GLY A 233 26.96 -8.03 -0.04
N GLY A 234 27.36 -9.26 -0.37
CA GLY A 234 28.75 -9.73 -0.23
C GLY A 234 29.30 -9.69 1.20
N GLY A 235 28.42 -9.82 2.22
CA GLY A 235 28.79 -9.78 3.64
C GLY A 235 29.10 -8.37 4.19
N LYS A 236 28.95 -7.32 3.38
CA LYS A 236 29.24 -5.93 3.79
C LYS A 236 28.01 -5.27 4.43
N THR A 237 28.27 -4.43 5.43
CA THR A 237 27.28 -3.57 6.09
C THR A 237 27.68 -2.10 6.01
N TYR A 238 26.81 -1.18 6.43
CA TYR A 238 27.09 0.25 6.39
C TYR A 238 28.28 0.59 7.28
N PHE A 239 28.32 0.04 8.49
CA PHE A 239 29.43 0.21 9.41
C PHE A 239 30.76 -0.25 8.81
N THR A 240 30.80 -1.44 8.19
CA THR A 240 32.05 -1.95 7.57
C THR A 240 32.50 -1.15 6.34
N GLN A 241 31.64 -0.30 5.79
CA GLN A 241 31.92 0.51 4.60
C GLN A 241 32.00 2.00 4.91
N GLY A 242 32.02 2.40 6.19
CA GLY A 242 32.11 3.79 6.61
C GLY A 242 30.91 4.64 6.20
N ARG A 243 29.75 4.01 5.98
CA ARG A 243 28.50 4.68 5.64
C ARG A 243 27.80 5.16 6.91
N SER A 244 27.30 6.39 6.91
CA SER A 244 26.42 6.89 7.96
C SER A 244 25.20 5.97 8.12
N TRP A 245 24.89 5.55 9.34
CA TRP A 245 23.85 4.56 9.61
C TRP A 245 22.43 5.10 9.41
N TRP A 246 22.22 6.43 9.42
CA TRP A 246 20.91 7.06 9.18
C TRP A 246 20.62 7.36 7.70
N GLN A 247 21.59 7.17 6.79
CA GLN A 247 21.33 7.39 5.37
C GLN A 247 20.44 6.27 4.79
N TRP A 248 19.68 6.58 3.75
CA TRP A 248 18.96 5.56 2.98
C TRP A 248 19.92 4.69 2.18
N HIS A 249 19.48 3.48 1.83
CA HIS A 249 20.29 2.52 1.10
C HIS A 249 20.72 3.02 -0.25
N GLN A 250 19.78 3.52 -1.04
CA GLN A 250 20.03 4.06 -2.37
C GLN A 250 19.12 5.25 -2.64
N ILE A 251 19.69 6.30 -3.22
CA ILE A 251 18.96 7.41 -3.85
C ILE A 251 19.55 7.57 -5.25
N PRO A 252 18.75 7.50 -6.33
CA PRO A 252 19.22 7.74 -7.68
C PRO A 252 19.83 9.13 -7.83
N LYS A 253 20.90 9.21 -8.61
CA LYS A 253 21.51 10.48 -9.01
C LYS A 253 20.84 10.93 -10.30
N ASP A 254 19.88 11.84 -10.20
CA ASP A 254 19.07 12.31 -11.32
C ASP A 254 18.87 13.83 -11.27
N SER A 255 19.96 14.58 -11.07
CA SER A 255 19.92 16.06 -11.01
C SER A 255 19.41 16.74 -12.28
N GLU A 256 19.37 16.01 -13.40
CA GLU A 256 18.84 16.47 -14.70
C GLU A 256 17.37 16.07 -14.90
N ALA A 257 16.74 15.45 -13.90
CA ALA A 257 15.34 15.07 -13.96
C ALA A 257 14.42 16.21 -13.55
N SER A 258 13.24 16.28 -14.16
CA SER A 258 12.17 17.18 -13.70
C SER A 258 11.84 16.92 -12.22
N SER A 259 11.46 18.00 -11.52
CA SER A 259 10.88 17.91 -10.18
C SER A 259 9.58 17.10 -10.21
N TRP A 260 8.84 17.16 -11.32
CA TRP A 260 7.63 16.37 -11.54
C TRP A 260 7.94 14.93 -11.91
N SER A 261 6.97 14.05 -11.66
CA SER A 261 7.09 12.62 -11.99
C SER A 261 5.74 12.00 -12.20
N ILE A 262 5.68 11.00 -13.06
CA ILE A 262 4.50 10.13 -13.15
C ILE A 262 4.80 8.88 -12.31
N ALA A 263 4.14 8.75 -11.17
CA ALA A 263 4.27 7.57 -10.31
C ALA A 263 3.23 6.51 -10.69
N PHE A 264 3.56 5.24 -10.47
CA PHE A 264 2.63 4.13 -10.69
C PHE A 264 2.77 3.03 -9.65
N GLY A 265 1.72 2.24 -9.44
CA GLY A 265 1.79 1.08 -8.54
C GLY A 265 2.53 -0.09 -9.19
N GLU A 266 3.66 -0.54 -8.60
CA GLU A 266 4.46 -1.67 -9.14
C GLU A 266 3.63 -2.97 -9.19
N VAL A 267 2.83 -3.21 -8.16
CA VAL A 267 1.94 -4.39 -8.08
C VAL A 267 0.51 -3.90 -7.95
N ALA A 268 -0.27 -4.09 -9.01
CA ALA A 268 -1.67 -3.70 -9.05
C ALA A 268 -2.45 -4.57 -10.05
N THR A 269 -3.78 -4.56 -9.91
CA THR A 269 -4.68 -5.26 -10.85
C THR A 269 -4.80 -4.55 -12.19
N HIS A 270 -4.62 -3.22 -12.21
CA HIS A 270 -4.80 -2.34 -13.35
C HIS A 270 -3.70 -1.27 -13.33
N ASN A 271 -3.41 -0.69 -14.48
CA ASN A 271 -2.51 0.45 -14.62
C ASN A 271 -3.09 1.67 -13.89
N HIS A 272 -2.31 2.19 -12.95
CA HIS A 272 -2.62 3.44 -12.26
C HIS A 272 -1.37 4.30 -12.32
N PHE A 273 -1.42 5.34 -13.16
CA PHE A 273 -0.37 6.34 -13.29
C PHE A 273 -0.91 7.68 -12.79
N VAL A 274 -0.12 8.42 -12.01
CA VAL A 274 -0.52 9.68 -11.40
C VAL A 274 0.62 10.68 -11.51
N LEU A 275 0.30 11.91 -11.92
CA LEU A 275 1.26 13.00 -11.98
C LEU A 275 1.49 13.59 -10.58
N GLY A 276 2.72 13.48 -10.08
CA GLY A 276 3.21 14.18 -8.91
C GLY A 276 3.94 15.46 -9.29
N ARG A 277 3.54 16.57 -8.66
CA ARG A 277 4.08 17.90 -8.90
C ARG A 277 5.20 18.30 -7.93
N GLY A 278 5.71 17.32 -7.17
CA GLY A 278 6.76 17.48 -6.17
C GLY A 278 6.19 17.63 -4.76
N GLY A 279 7.04 17.45 -3.76
CA GLY A 279 6.65 17.49 -2.34
C GLY A 279 6.34 16.10 -1.74
N GLU A 280 6.25 15.05 -2.55
CA GLU A 280 6.12 13.68 -2.06
C GLU A 280 7.39 12.86 -2.26
N VAL A 281 7.58 11.91 -1.35
CA VAL A 281 8.58 10.87 -1.42
C VAL A 281 7.90 9.55 -1.77
N PHE A 282 8.55 8.67 -2.53
CA PHE A 282 7.93 7.44 -3.01
C PHE A 282 8.67 6.21 -2.51
N SER A 283 7.94 5.22 -2.00
CA SER A 283 8.50 3.92 -1.68
C SER A 283 8.92 3.17 -2.95
N ARG A 284 9.71 2.09 -2.79
CA ARG A 284 10.08 1.20 -3.89
C ARG A 284 8.87 0.61 -4.65
N THR A 285 7.72 0.50 -3.99
CA THR A 285 6.49 -0.05 -4.57
C THR A 285 5.71 0.95 -5.44
N ALA A 286 6.12 2.22 -5.45
CA ALA A 286 5.60 3.26 -6.32
C ALA A 286 6.71 3.83 -7.23
N PRO A 287 7.12 3.12 -8.29
CA PRO A 287 8.18 3.61 -9.18
C PRO A 287 7.74 4.87 -9.93
N LEU A 288 8.74 5.65 -10.34
CA LEU A 288 8.60 6.94 -10.99
C LEU A 288 9.07 6.88 -12.44
N VAL A 289 8.29 7.44 -13.33
CA VAL A 289 8.70 7.87 -14.67
C VAL A 289 9.15 9.33 -14.56
N LYS A 290 10.44 9.57 -14.82
CA LYS A 290 11.07 10.89 -14.74
C LYS A 290 11.43 11.38 -16.13
N LEU A 291 10.90 12.54 -16.52
CA LEU A 291 11.29 13.26 -17.73
C LEU A 291 12.51 14.16 -17.42
N ARG A 292 13.09 14.75 -18.45
CA ARG A 292 14.18 15.74 -18.30
C ARG A 292 13.69 17.03 -17.64
N GLU A 293 14.60 17.79 -17.07
CA GLU A 293 14.32 19.03 -16.33
C GLU A 293 13.47 20.03 -17.14
N GLU A 294 13.72 20.15 -18.44
CA GLU A 294 13.03 21.05 -19.35
C GLU A 294 11.61 20.63 -19.74
N ALA A 295 11.15 19.45 -19.31
CA ALA A 295 9.86 18.92 -19.71
C ALA A 295 8.70 19.69 -19.08
N THR A 296 7.74 20.05 -19.92
CA THR A 296 6.55 20.84 -19.57
C THR A 296 5.46 20.00 -18.92
N GLU A 297 4.45 20.65 -18.34
CA GLU A 297 3.31 19.96 -17.73
C GLU A 297 2.52 19.18 -18.76
N GLU A 298 2.34 19.80 -19.92
CA GLU A 298 1.65 19.21 -21.05
C GLU A 298 2.32 17.90 -21.50
N GLU A 299 3.66 17.85 -21.56
CA GLU A 299 4.39 16.62 -21.90
C GLU A 299 4.18 15.50 -20.87
N HIS A 300 4.06 15.83 -19.59
CA HIS A 300 3.71 14.85 -18.57
C HIS A 300 2.26 14.37 -18.73
N LEU A 301 1.32 15.28 -18.97
CA LEU A 301 -0.11 14.95 -19.14
C LEU A 301 -0.37 14.15 -20.42
N GLN A 302 0.38 14.40 -21.50
CA GLN A 302 0.36 13.60 -22.73
C GLN A 302 0.66 12.13 -22.44
N LEU A 303 1.76 11.86 -21.71
CA LEU A 303 2.12 10.50 -21.30
C LEU A 303 1.10 9.93 -20.31
N LEU A 304 0.65 10.73 -19.33
CA LEU A 304 -0.32 10.31 -18.32
C LEU A 304 -1.61 9.79 -18.95
N GLY A 305 -2.10 10.46 -20.00
CA GLY A 305 -3.30 10.06 -20.72
C GLY A 305 -3.17 8.67 -21.33
N VAL A 306 -2.14 8.44 -22.14
CA VAL A 306 -1.95 7.14 -22.81
C VAL A 306 -1.66 6.03 -21.80
N LEU A 307 -0.83 6.29 -20.79
CA LEU A 307 -0.44 5.29 -19.79
C LEU A 307 -1.61 4.83 -18.89
N ASN A 308 -2.66 5.64 -18.76
CA ASN A 308 -3.89 5.28 -18.04
C ASN A 308 -5.01 4.72 -18.93
N SER A 309 -4.74 4.47 -20.21
CA SER A 309 -5.72 3.88 -21.13
C SER A 309 -5.89 2.38 -20.96
N SER A 310 -7.02 1.86 -21.41
CA SER A 310 -7.30 0.42 -21.49
C SER A 310 -6.38 -0.30 -22.50
N THR A 311 -5.92 0.37 -23.56
CA THR A 311 -4.89 -0.17 -24.47
C THR A 311 -3.58 -0.41 -23.72
N ALA A 312 -3.15 0.55 -22.88
CA ALA A 312 -1.98 0.37 -22.03
C ALA A 312 -2.20 -0.76 -21.01
N ALA A 313 -3.40 -0.90 -20.45
CA ALA A 313 -3.75 -1.98 -19.54
C ALA A 313 -3.58 -3.36 -20.20
N VAL A 314 -4.13 -3.54 -21.41
CA VAL A 314 -3.96 -4.78 -22.20
C VAL A 314 -2.48 -5.03 -22.45
N TRP A 315 -1.78 -4.08 -23.05
CA TRP A 315 -0.38 -4.25 -23.43
C TRP A 315 0.48 -4.63 -22.22
N LEU A 316 0.32 -3.92 -21.09
CA LEU A 316 1.06 -4.20 -19.86
C LEU A 316 0.74 -5.60 -19.33
N LYS A 317 -0.53 -6.05 -19.36
CA LYS A 317 -0.89 -7.42 -18.93
C LYS A 317 -0.39 -8.50 -19.89
N LEU A 318 -0.20 -8.19 -21.17
CA LEU A 318 0.39 -9.10 -22.14
C LEU A 318 1.89 -9.33 -21.86
N VAL A 319 2.64 -8.29 -21.50
CA VAL A 319 4.10 -8.41 -21.29
C VAL A 319 4.55 -8.56 -19.83
N CYS A 320 3.73 -8.12 -18.87
CA CYS A 320 4.09 -8.17 -17.45
C CYS A 320 3.66 -9.47 -16.78
N TYR A 321 4.44 -9.86 -15.78
CA TYR A 321 4.21 -11.07 -15.01
C TYR A 321 2.96 -10.96 -14.12
N CYS A 322 2.08 -11.95 -14.22
CA CYS A 322 0.92 -12.11 -13.35
C CYS A 322 1.35 -12.81 -12.04
N LYS A 323 1.08 -12.16 -10.90
CA LYS A 323 1.27 -12.71 -9.56
C LYS A 323 0.02 -13.46 -9.03
N GLY A 324 -0.99 -13.65 -9.89
CA GLY A 324 -2.26 -14.27 -9.53
C GLY A 324 -3.14 -13.40 -8.63
N ASN A 325 -4.18 -14.00 -8.06
CA ASN A 325 -5.05 -13.34 -7.10
C ASN A 325 -4.41 -13.33 -5.69
N ALA A 326 -3.49 -12.40 -5.45
CA ALA A 326 -2.91 -12.16 -4.12
C ALA A 326 -3.95 -11.77 -3.06
N THR A 327 -5.16 -11.39 -3.49
CA THR A 327 -6.30 -10.99 -2.65
C THR A 327 -7.35 -12.09 -2.47
N ALA A 328 -7.09 -13.32 -2.90
CA ALA A 328 -8.01 -14.45 -2.69
C ALA A 328 -8.29 -14.68 -1.20
N SER A 329 -7.28 -14.50 -0.34
CA SER A 329 -7.41 -14.56 1.12
C SER A 329 -8.28 -13.45 1.71
N SER A 330 -8.53 -12.38 0.95
CA SER A 330 -9.43 -11.27 1.29
C SER A 330 -10.87 -11.48 0.81
N GLY A 331 -11.20 -12.69 0.34
CA GLY A 331 -12.54 -13.05 -0.13
C GLY A 331 -12.89 -12.49 -1.51
N ILE A 332 -11.90 -12.01 -2.28
CA ILE A 332 -12.12 -11.59 -3.66
C ILE A 332 -12.19 -12.83 -4.54
N ALA A 333 -13.30 -12.98 -5.28
CA ALA A 333 -13.47 -14.06 -6.24
C ALA A 333 -12.29 -14.12 -7.21
N ASP A 334 -11.81 -15.34 -7.47
CA ASP A 334 -10.71 -15.56 -8.39
C ASP A 334 -11.17 -15.36 -9.84
N GLN A 335 -11.05 -14.12 -10.29
CA GLN A 335 -11.46 -13.67 -11.61
C GLN A 335 -10.29 -12.96 -12.28
N PRO A 336 -10.13 -13.00 -13.62
CA PRO A 336 -8.98 -12.40 -14.29
C PRO A 336 -8.78 -10.90 -14.01
N TRP A 337 -9.86 -10.15 -13.78
CA TRP A 337 -9.81 -8.72 -13.39
C TRP A 337 -9.33 -8.48 -11.94
N SER A 338 -9.30 -9.53 -11.11
CA SER A 338 -8.79 -9.50 -9.73
C SER A 338 -7.29 -9.82 -9.62
N TRP A 339 -6.69 -10.34 -10.69
CA TRP A 339 -5.30 -10.77 -10.68
C TRP A 339 -4.34 -9.57 -10.62
N ASN A 340 -3.29 -9.72 -9.82
CA ASN A 340 -2.27 -8.69 -9.63
C ASN A 340 -1.13 -8.89 -10.62
N TYR A 341 -0.70 -7.82 -11.28
CA TYR A 341 0.42 -7.83 -12.22
C TYR A 341 1.57 -7.03 -11.63
N GLN A 342 2.79 -7.46 -11.90
CA GLN A 342 3.99 -6.69 -11.58
C GLN A 342 4.39 -5.84 -12.79
N PHE A 343 3.95 -4.59 -12.80
CA PHE A 343 4.37 -3.58 -13.75
C PHE A 343 5.79 -3.14 -13.38
N ASN A 344 6.80 -3.80 -13.95
CA ASN A 344 8.20 -3.47 -13.69
C ASN A 344 8.67 -2.34 -14.63
N GLY A 345 9.65 -1.55 -14.18
CA GLY A 345 10.13 -0.38 -14.93
C GLY A 345 10.71 -0.70 -16.31
N VAL A 346 11.29 -1.89 -16.51
CA VAL A 346 11.84 -2.34 -17.79
C VAL A 346 10.72 -2.48 -18.81
N ASN A 347 9.69 -3.28 -18.50
CA ASN A 347 8.53 -3.46 -19.38
C ASN A 347 7.78 -2.14 -19.62
N VAL A 348 7.61 -1.31 -18.58
CA VAL A 348 6.95 0.00 -18.74
C VAL A 348 7.75 0.89 -19.70
N SER A 349 9.08 0.85 -19.66
CA SER A 349 9.92 1.64 -20.57
C SER A 349 9.78 1.25 -22.05
N ASP A 350 9.42 0.00 -22.33
CA ASP A 350 9.21 -0.52 -23.68
C ASP A 350 7.83 -0.22 -24.26
N PHE A 351 6.93 0.41 -23.48
CA PHE A 351 5.59 0.73 -23.91
C PHE A 351 5.59 1.60 -25.18
N PRO A 352 4.95 1.16 -26.28
CA PRO A 352 4.90 1.88 -27.54
C PRO A 352 3.98 3.11 -27.42
N LEU A 353 4.44 4.29 -27.85
CA LEU A 353 3.70 5.54 -27.79
C LEU A 353 3.02 5.86 -29.14
N PRO A 354 1.79 6.38 -29.16
CA PRO A 354 1.12 6.78 -30.38
C PRO A 354 1.71 8.09 -30.94
N PRO A 355 1.44 8.44 -32.21
CA PRO A 355 1.95 9.68 -32.81
C PRO A 355 1.27 10.94 -32.27
N VAL A 356 0.05 10.81 -31.76
CA VAL A 356 -0.77 11.88 -31.17
C VAL A 356 -1.30 11.40 -29.82
N TYR A 357 -1.49 12.32 -28.87
CA TYR A 357 -1.87 12.03 -27.49
C TYR A 357 -3.26 12.57 -27.15
N PRO A 358 -4.01 11.93 -26.23
CA PRO A 358 -5.33 12.40 -25.77
C PRO A 358 -5.18 13.55 -24.74
N THR A 359 -4.39 14.58 -25.05
CA THR A 359 -3.96 15.61 -24.09
C THR A 359 -5.12 16.33 -23.41
N ALA A 360 -6.15 16.73 -24.17
CA ALA A 360 -7.29 17.47 -23.62
C ALA A 360 -8.04 16.66 -22.54
N LEU A 361 -8.28 15.37 -22.79
CA LEU A 361 -8.94 14.47 -21.84
C LEU A 361 -8.05 14.17 -20.64
N ALA A 362 -6.73 14.06 -20.84
CA ALA A 362 -5.77 13.87 -19.75
C ALA A 362 -5.71 15.08 -18.82
N VAL A 363 -5.72 16.30 -19.37
CA VAL A 363 -5.80 17.56 -18.61
C VAL A 363 -7.11 17.62 -17.81
N GLU A 364 -8.23 17.29 -18.43
CA GLU A 364 -9.54 17.30 -17.77
C GLU A 364 -9.61 16.27 -16.63
N LEU A 365 -9.12 15.04 -16.86
CA LEU A 365 -9.07 14.00 -15.82
C LEU A 365 -8.18 14.38 -14.65
N ASP A 366 -7.01 14.97 -14.89
CA ASP A 366 -6.15 15.44 -13.81
C ASP A 366 -6.82 16.58 -13.02
N ALA A 367 -7.45 17.54 -13.69
CA ALA A 367 -8.19 18.62 -13.02
C ALA A 367 -9.36 18.10 -12.17
N LEU A 368 -10.17 17.17 -12.71
CA LEU A 368 -11.26 16.53 -11.98
C LEU A 368 -10.73 15.70 -10.80
N ALA A 369 -9.59 15.04 -10.95
CA ALA A 369 -8.96 14.28 -9.88
C ALA A 369 -8.54 15.17 -8.70
N GLN A 370 -7.98 16.36 -8.98
CA GLN A 370 -7.65 17.34 -7.94
C GLN A 370 -8.91 17.85 -7.22
N GLN A 371 -10.00 18.11 -7.96
CA GLN A 371 -11.29 18.47 -7.37
C GLN A 371 -11.86 17.33 -6.50
N LEU A 372 -11.76 16.08 -6.96
CA LEU A 372 -12.20 14.91 -6.21
C LEU A 372 -11.41 14.75 -4.91
N ALA A 373 -10.09 14.96 -4.93
CA ALA A 373 -9.23 14.88 -3.75
C ALA A 373 -9.63 15.92 -2.68
N ALA A 374 -9.97 17.14 -3.11
CA ALA A 374 -10.39 18.24 -2.24
C ALA A 374 -11.77 18.03 -1.59
N THR A 375 -12.58 17.10 -2.09
CA THR A 375 -13.95 16.82 -1.60
C THR A 375 -14.05 15.54 -0.76
N THR A 376 -12.92 14.89 -0.47
CA THR A 376 -12.92 13.71 0.40
C THR A 376 -13.30 14.07 1.85
N PRO A 377 -13.89 13.14 2.64
CA PRO A 377 -14.19 13.38 4.05
C PRO A 377 -12.96 13.82 4.87
N THR A 378 -11.78 13.27 4.56
CA THR A 378 -10.52 13.69 5.18
C THR A 378 -10.18 15.14 4.84
N ALA A 379 -10.26 15.54 3.57
CA ALA A 379 -9.99 16.92 3.18
C ALA A 379 -10.94 17.92 3.87
N VAL A 380 -12.23 17.57 3.98
CA VAL A 380 -13.23 18.37 4.70
C VAL A 380 -12.86 18.49 6.19
N ALA A 381 -12.49 17.38 6.84
CA ALA A 381 -12.14 17.35 8.25
C ALA A 381 -10.81 18.06 8.56
N THR A 382 -9.85 18.05 7.62
CA THR A 382 -8.57 18.79 7.75
C THR A 382 -8.79 20.29 7.59
N ALA A 383 -9.68 20.72 6.70
CA ALA A 383 -9.91 22.14 6.43
C ALA A 383 -10.66 22.86 7.56
N ALA A 384 -11.60 22.18 8.23
CA ALA A 384 -12.39 22.73 9.33
C ALA A 384 -13.06 21.61 10.16
N THR A 385 -13.65 21.96 11.30
CA THR A 385 -14.52 21.05 12.07
C THR A 385 -15.63 20.50 11.15
N PRO A 386 -15.71 19.17 10.94
CA PRO A 386 -16.67 18.59 10.02
C PRO A 386 -18.11 18.69 10.57
N THR A 387 -19.05 19.10 9.72
CA THR A 387 -20.48 19.18 10.06
C THR A 387 -21.30 18.27 9.16
N ALA A 388 -22.52 17.94 9.56
CA ALA A 388 -23.45 17.17 8.71
C ALA A 388 -23.72 17.86 7.37
N ALA A 389 -23.73 19.19 7.34
CA ALA A 389 -23.97 19.97 6.14
C ALA A 389 -22.75 19.93 5.20
N SER A 390 -21.55 20.20 5.72
CA SER A 390 -20.32 20.18 4.90
C SER A 390 -20.01 18.79 4.35
N LEU A 391 -20.23 17.73 5.12
CA LEU A 391 -20.06 16.35 4.64
C LEU A 391 -21.09 15.99 3.55
N ARG A 392 -22.34 16.47 3.65
CA ARG A 392 -23.36 16.22 2.64
C ARG A 392 -23.06 16.93 1.32
N GLU A 393 -22.64 18.19 1.40
CA GLU A 393 -22.24 18.97 0.23
C GLU A 393 -21.01 18.34 -0.44
N ALA A 394 -20.00 17.99 0.35
CA ALA A 394 -18.81 17.30 -0.14
C ALA A 394 -19.16 15.96 -0.80
N ARG A 395 -20.09 15.19 -0.24
CA ARG A 395 -20.57 13.93 -0.84
C ARG A 395 -21.18 14.16 -2.22
N ALA A 396 -22.07 15.14 -2.34
CA ALA A 396 -22.74 15.44 -3.61
C ALA A 396 -21.74 15.85 -4.68
N THR A 397 -20.79 16.74 -4.34
CA THR A 397 -19.73 17.15 -5.27
C THR A 397 -18.81 15.98 -5.62
N HIS A 398 -18.41 15.17 -4.64
CA HIS A 398 -17.56 14.01 -4.84
C HIS A 398 -18.20 13.00 -5.79
N GLU A 399 -19.47 12.64 -5.57
CA GLU A 399 -20.22 11.71 -6.43
C GLU A 399 -20.39 12.27 -7.86
N ALA A 400 -20.67 13.57 -8.00
CA ALA A 400 -20.81 14.23 -9.30
C ALA A 400 -19.49 14.31 -10.09
N THR A 401 -18.42 14.80 -9.47
CA THR A 401 -17.07 14.86 -10.07
C THR A 401 -16.61 13.47 -10.48
N ARG A 402 -16.86 12.47 -9.65
CA ARG A 402 -16.48 11.09 -9.95
C ARG A 402 -17.23 10.52 -11.16
N ALA A 403 -18.53 10.80 -11.28
CA ALA A 403 -19.31 10.37 -12.44
C ALA A 403 -18.81 11.02 -13.75
N GLN A 404 -18.33 12.27 -13.68
CA GLN A 404 -17.64 12.93 -14.79
C GLN A 404 -16.30 12.27 -15.10
N MET A 405 -15.47 11.97 -14.10
CA MET A 405 -14.19 11.27 -14.32
C MET A 405 -14.37 9.91 -15.00
N ILE A 406 -15.41 9.15 -14.62
CA ILE A 406 -15.73 7.88 -15.28
C ILE A 406 -16.06 8.13 -16.76
N ALA A 407 -16.90 9.12 -17.04
CA ALA A 407 -17.28 9.48 -18.41
C ALA A 407 -16.06 9.89 -19.26
N VAL A 408 -15.22 10.80 -18.76
CA VAL A 408 -14.03 11.29 -19.47
C VAL A 408 -12.99 10.17 -19.68
N GLN A 409 -12.86 9.24 -18.73
CA GLN A 409 -12.01 8.06 -18.90
C GLN A 409 -12.51 7.14 -20.02
N GLU A 410 -13.82 6.95 -20.17
CA GLU A 410 -14.37 6.19 -21.31
C GLU A 410 -14.05 6.88 -22.64
N GLU A 411 -14.21 8.20 -22.71
CA GLU A 411 -13.84 8.96 -23.92
C GLU A 411 -12.33 8.90 -24.19
N LEU A 412 -11.50 8.87 -23.15
CA LEU A 412 -10.05 8.73 -23.29
C LEU A 412 -9.71 7.36 -23.90
N ASP A 413 -10.32 6.29 -23.42
CA ASP A 413 -10.09 4.95 -23.95
C ASP A 413 -10.47 4.86 -25.43
N TRP A 414 -11.66 5.35 -25.81
CA TRP A 414 -12.12 5.36 -27.21
C TRP A 414 -11.25 6.22 -28.12
N GLN A 415 -10.73 7.36 -27.62
CA GLN A 415 -9.75 8.13 -28.37
C GLN A 415 -8.47 7.32 -28.57
N VAL A 416 -7.96 6.67 -27.53
CA VAL A 416 -6.71 5.90 -27.62
C VAL A 416 -6.86 4.69 -28.54
N TYR A 417 -8.03 4.06 -28.62
CA TYR A 417 -8.28 2.97 -29.57
C TYR A 417 -8.10 3.43 -31.03
N SER A 418 -8.61 4.62 -31.39
CA SER A 418 -8.41 5.16 -32.75
C SER A 418 -6.96 5.59 -32.99
N LEU A 419 -6.27 6.12 -31.96
CA LEU A 419 -4.85 6.52 -32.05
C LEU A 419 -3.90 5.35 -32.34
N TYR A 420 -4.24 4.14 -31.89
CA TYR A 420 -3.51 2.90 -32.20
C TYR A 420 -4.13 2.10 -33.36
N GLY A 421 -5.11 2.66 -34.08
CA GLY A 421 -5.75 2.01 -35.22
C GLY A 421 -6.51 0.72 -34.86
N LEU A 422 -6.96 0.56 -33.61
CA LEU A 422 -7.79 -0.57 -33.19
C LEU A 422 -9.23 -0.43 -33.71
N THR A 423 -9.63 0.78 -34.05
CA THR A 423 -10.89 1.13 -34.73
C THR A 423 -10.60 2.14 -35.83
N ASP A 424 -11.23 1.97 -36.99
CA ASP A 424 -11.11 2.87 -38.14
C ASP A 424 -11.91 4.17 -37.95
N ILE A 425 -12.80 4.20 -36.96
CA ILE A 425 -13.70 5.32 -36.66
C ILE A 425 -13.52 5.77 -35.20
N ASP A 426 -13.52 7.08 -34.99
CA ASP A 426 -13.52 7.69 -33.66
C ASP A 426 -14.95 7.70 -33.11
N LEU A 427 -15.28 6.72 -32.27
CA LEU A 427 -16.61 6.56 -31.67
C LEU A 427 -16.76 7.40 -30.39
N ARG A 428 -16.40 8.68 -30.46
CA ARG A 428 -16.67 9.68 -29.41
C ARG A 428 -17.73 10.67 -29.89
N PRO A 429 -18.52 11.26 -28.99
CA PRO A 429 -19.43 12.33 -29.37
C PRO A 429 -18.66 13.50 -30.00
N ALA A 430 -19.18 14.05 -31.10
CA ALA A 430 -18.56 15.17 -31.80
C ALA A 430 -18.49 16.44 -30.93
N ASN A 431 -19.49 16.62 -30.06
CA ASN A 431 -19.51 17.67 -29.05
C ASN A 431 -19.26 17.04 -27.67
N PRO A 432 -18.17 17.41 -26.97
CA PRO A 432 -17.90 16.91 -25.62
C PRO A 432 -19.04 17.17 -24.62
N ALA A 433 -19.85 18.21 -24.82
CA ALA A 433 -21.00 18.50 -23.95
C ALA A 433 -22.14 17.48 -24.07
N ASP A 434 -22.12 16.61 -25.09
CA ASP A 434 -23.10 15.53 -25.24
C ASP A 434 -22.74 14.30 -24.39
N VAL A 435 -21.56 14.26 -23.76
CA VAL A 435 -21.13 13.19 -22.86
C VAL A 435 -21.80 13.38 -21.49
N PRO A 436 -22.75 12.51 -21.08
CA PRO A 436 -23.34 12.60 -19.75
C PRO A 436 -22.37 12.06 -18.68
N PRO A 437 -22.51 12.50 -17.41
CA PRO A 437 -21.86 11.80 -16.30
C PRO A 437 -22.32 10.33 -16.25
N LEU A 438 -21.41 9.41 -15.95
CA LEU A 438 -21.71 7.97 -15.94
C LEU A 438 -21.68 7.39 -14.53
N ALA A 439 -22.69 6.59 -14.20
CA ALA A 439 -22.67 5.72 -13.03
C ALA A 439 -22.01 4.36 -13.34
N LEU A 440 -21.55 3.65 -12.29
CA LEU A 440 -21.07 2.28 -12.45
C LEU A 440 -22.22 1.37 -12.86
N GLY A 441 -22.01 0.61 -13.93
CA GLY A 441 -23.01 -0.25 -14.57
C GLY A 441 -23.49 0.30 -15.90
N GLU A 442 -23.26 1.59 -16.16
CA GLU A 442 -23.74 2.27 -17.37
C GLU A 442 -22.70 2.30 -18.49
N ARG A 443 -21.46 1.83 -18.27
CA ARG A 443 -20.43 1.83 -19.33
C ARG A 443 -20.73 0.75 -20.37
N ALA A 444 -20.27 0.96 -21.61
CA ALA A 444 -20.58 0.07 -22.73
C ALA A 444 -20.21 -1.40 -22.43
N PHE A 445 -19.01 -1.66 -21.90
CA PHE A 445 -18.61 -3.01 -21.54
C PHE A 445 -19.41 -3.60 -20.37
N GLU A 446 -19.88 -2.79 -19.42
CA GLU A 446 -20.72 -3.25 -18.32
C GLU A 446 -22.09 -3.66 -18.83
N ILE A 447 -22.64 -2.94 -19.81
CA ILE A 447 -23.90 -3.31 -20.47
C ILE A 447 -23.75 -4.64 -21.21
N VAL A 448 -22.65 -4.83 -21.96
CA VAL A 448 -22.36 -6.10 -22.64
C VAL A 448 -22.16 -7.23 -21.62
N LEU A 449 -21.44 -6.97 -20.52
CA LEU A 449 -21.23 -7.95 -19.46
C LEU A 449 -22.54 -8.34 -18.77
N ALA A 450 -23.42 -7.38 -18.47
CA ALA A 450 -24.73 -7.63 -17.89
C ALA A 450 -25.59 -8.52 -18.79
N ARG A 451 -25.57 -8.29 -20.10
CA ARG A 451 -26.26 -9.14 -21.10
C ARG A 451 -25.68 -10.55 -21.15
N ALA A 452 -24.35 -10.70 -21.05
CA ALA A 452 -23.70 -12.01 -21.01
C ALA A 452 -24.05 -12.79 -19.73
N ILE A 453 -24.16 -12.11 -18.58
CA ILE A 453 -24.61 -12.72 -17.33
C ILE A 453 -26.06 -13.23 -17.45
N GLU A 454 -26.95 -12.45 -18.07
CA GLU A 454 -28.35 -12.87 -18.29
C GLU A 454 -28.44 -14.13 -19.17
N ARG A 455 -27.49 -14.32 -20.09
CA ARG A 455 -27.35 -15.55 -20.89
C ARG A 455 -26.61 -16.69 -20.18
N GLY A 456 -26.04 -16.47 -18.99
CA GLY A 456 -25.26 -17.46 -18.25
C GLY A 456 -23.83 -17.66 -18.75
N GLU A 457 -23.29 -16.72 -19.52
CA GLU A 457 -21.96 -16.79 -20.17
C GLU A 457 -20.85 -16.12 -19.34
N ALA A 458 -21.22 -15.32 -18.33
CA ALA A 458 -20.29 -14.56 -17.51
C ALA A 458 -20.69 -14.52 -16.03
N SER A 459 -19.73 -14.20 -15.16
CA SER A 459 -19.91 -14.10 -13.72
C SER A 459 -20.42 -12.71 -13.29
N SER A 460 -21.31 -12.66 -12.29
CA SER A 460 -21.81 -11.41 -11.70
C SER A 460 -20.86 -10.74 -10.70
N GLU A 461 -19.71 -11.37 -10.40
CA GLU A 461 -18.76 -10.91 -9.37
C GLU A 461 -18.23 -9.49 -9.61
N TRP A 462 -18.14 -9.04 -10.87
CA TRP A 462 -17.80 -7.65 -11.19
C TRP A 462 -18.75 -6.66 -10.52
N PHE A 463 -20.06 -6.86 -10.70
CA PHE A 463 -21.09 -5.97 -10.18
C PHE A 463 -21.15 -6.02 -8.65
N THR A 464 -21.14 -7.23 -8.08
CA THR A 464 -21.16 -7.45 -6.64
C THR A 464 -19.96 -6.80 -5.94
N ARG A 465 -18.76 -6.96 -6.49
CA ARG A 465 -17.53 -6.44 -5.86
C ARG A 465 -17.43 -4.92 -5.91
N HIS A 466 -17.89 -4.31 -6.99
CA HIS A 466 -17.75 -2.86 -7.22
C HIS A 466 -18.98 -2.06 -6.77
N ASN A 467 -19.97 -2.72 -6.16
CA ASN A 467 -21.25 -2.11 -5.78
C ASN A 467 -21.90 -1.38 -6.97
N SER A 468 -21.87 -2.05 -8.13
CA SER A 468 -22.42 -1.56 -9.41
C SER A 468 -23.70 -2.31 -9.73
N THR A 469 -24.66 -1.63 -10.36
CA THR A 469 -25.93 -2.22 -10.77
C THR A 469 -25.81 -2.79 -12.18
N PRO A 470 -26.10 -4.07 -12.43
CA PRO A 470 -26.12 -4.61 -13.79
C PRO A 470 -27.27 -4.01 -14.59
N ILE A 471 -26.94 -3.40 -15.74
CA ILE A 471 -27.89 -2.74 -16.63
C ILE A 471 -27.76 -3.36 -18.03
N THR A 472 -28.84 -3.90 -18.57
CA THR A 472 -28.84 -4.55 -19.90
C THR A 472 -29.36 -3.64 -21.02
N GLU A 473 -30.13 -2.61 -20.67
CA GLU A 473 -30.71 -1.63 -21.58
C GLU A 473 -29.93 -0.31 -21.57
N ILE A 474 -29.93 0.41 -22.70
CA ILE A 474 -29.30 1.74 -22.75
C ILE A 474 -30.07 2.70 -21.83
N PRO A 475 -29.41 3.39 -20.88
CA PRO A 475 -30.08 4.30 -19.94
C PRO A 475 -30.92 5.38 -20.62
N ALA A 476 -32.19 5.48 -20.21
CA ALA A 476 -33.16 6.39 -20.83
C ALA A 476 -32.82 7.87 -20.66
N HIS A 477 -32.10 8.24 -19.60
CA HIS A 477 -31.78 9.63 -19.26
C HIS A 477 -30.65 10.23 -20.10
N TRP A 478 -29.90 9.42 -20.85
CA TRP A 478 -28.83 9.91 -21.71
C TRP A 478 -29.34 10.71 -22.91
N PRO A 479 -28.58 11.72 -23.39
CA PRO A 479 -28.84 12.38 -24.66
C PRO A 479 -28.89 11.37 -25.82
N GLN A 480 -29.73 11.62 -26.83
CA GLN A 480 -29.89 10.69 -27.96
C GLN A 480 -28.57 10.47 -28.71
N ALA A 481 -27.77 11.53 -28.91
CA ALA A 481 -26.46 11.44 -29.55
C ALA A 481 -25.52 10.45 -28.82
N TYR A 482 -25.52 10.47 -27.49
CA TYR A 482 -24.70 9.55 -26.69
C TYR A 482 -25.20 8.11 -26.77
N LYS A 483 -26.53 7.91 -26.75
CA LYS A 483 -27.14 6.57 -26.96
C LYS A 483 -26.70 5.97 -28.29
N ASP A 484 -26.71 6.76 -29.35
CA ASP A 484 -26.32 6.31 -30.69
C ASP A 484 -24.83 5.93 -30.75
N ILE A 485 -23.97 6.68 -30.08
CA ILE A 485 -22.54 6.36 -29.94
C ILE A 485 -22.35 5.06 -29.15
N VAL A 486 -22.99 4.89 -27.99
CA VAL A 486 -22.84 3.68 -27.17
C VAL A 486 -23.36 2.44 -27.88
N ASN A 487 -24.45 2.54 -28.66
CA ASN A 487 -24.91 1.43 -29.50
C ASN A 487 -23.86 1.02 -30.54
N GLN A 488 -23.19 1.99 -31.17
CA GLN A 488 -22.10 1.71 -32.10
C GLN A 488 -20.89 1.11 -31.39
N ARG A 489 -20.55 1.57 -30.19
CA ARG A 489 -19.49 1.00 -29.34
C ARG A 489 -19.78 -0.48 -29.04
N ILE A 490 -21.00 -0.81 -28.62
CA ILE A 490 -21.44 -2.19 -28.35
C ILE A 490 -21.33 -3.04 -29.62
N ALA A 491 -21.82 -2.56 -30.76
CA ALA A 491 -21.71 -3.28 -32.03
C ALA A 491 -20.23 -3.47 -32.46
N MET A 492 -19.36 -2.51 -32.16
CA MET A 492 -17.93 -2.61 -32.43
C MET A 492 -17.26 -3.67 -31.53
N MET A 493 -17.65 -3.78 -30.26
CA MET A 493 -17.15 -4.84 -29.37
C MET A 493 -17.50 -6.25 -29.87
N GLU A 494 -18.66 -6.42 -30.50
CA GLU A 494 -19.13 -7.71 -31.03
C GLU A 494 -18.46 -8.07 -32.37
N SER A 495 -18.18 -7.08 -33.21
CA SER A 495 -17.68 -7.29 -34.59
C SER A 495 -16.16 -7.19 -34.74
N ASN A 496 -15.47 -6.44 -33.87
CA ASN A 496 -14.03 -6.25 -33.91
C ASN A 496 -13.37 -6.94 -32.70
N SER A 497 -12.58 -7.99 -32.97
CA SER A 497 -11.94 -8.78 -31.92
C SER A 497 -10.96 -8.00 -31.05
N ALA A 498 -10.29 -6.97 -31.59
CA ALA A 498 -9.38 -6.14 -30.81
C ALA A 498 -10.18 -5.28 -29.81
N ILE A 499 -11.29 -4.68 -30.26
CA ILE A 499 -12.17 -3.89 -29.40
C ILE A 499 -12.86 -4.78 -28.36
N GLY A 500 -13.37 -5.95 -28.76
CA GLY A 500 -13.93 -6.94 -27.83
C GLY A 500 -12.92 -7.52 -26.84
N MET A 501 -11.62 -7.37 -27.08
CA MET A 501 -10.56 -7.71 -26.12
C MET A 501 -10.28 -6.56 -25.14
N VAL A 502 -10.10 -5.32 -25.62
CA VAL A 502 -9.76 -4.16 -24.76
C VAL A 502 -10.94 -3.70 -23.90
N GLU A 503 -12.18 -3.86 -24.37
CA GLU A 503 -13.40 -3.53 -23.63
C GLU A 503 -13.87 -4.70 -22.75
N ARG A 504 -12.97 -5.21 -21.91
CA ARG A 504 -13.27 -6.25 -20.92
C ARG A 504 -12.94 -5.80 -19.50
N PRO A 505 -13.57 -6.38 -18.47
CA PRO A 505 -13.32 -6.04 -17.06
C PRO A 505 -11.85 -6.08 -16.63
N GLU A 506 -11.02 -6.87 -17.30
CA GLU A 506 -9.58 -7.00 -17.03
C GLU A 506 -8.78 -5.76 -17.40
N TYR A 507 -9.32 -4.89 -18.24
CA TYR A 507 -8.58 -3.78 -18.82
C TYR A 507 -9.24 -2.44 -18.52
N LYS A 508 -10.55 -2.44 -18.26
CA LYS A 508 -11.30 -1.25 -17.89
C LYS A 508 -11.08 -0.89 -16.43
N ARG A 509 -10.85 0.40 -16.16
CA ARG A 509 -10.66 0.92 -14.80
C ARG A 509 -11.85 0.55 -13.91
N ARG A 510 -11.56 0.00 -12.74
CA ARG A 510 -12.58 -0.51 -11.80
C ARG A 510 -13.35 0.58 -11.06
N TRP A 511 -12.68 1.70 -10.76
CA TRP A 511 -13.22 2.74 -9.88
C TRP A 511 -13.73 2.13 -8.56
N ALA A 512 -12.92 1.33 -7.88
CA ALA A 512 -13.30 0.77 -6.58
C ALA A 512 -12.93 1.75 -5.46
N THR A 513 -13.85 2.02 -4.54
CA THR A 513 -13.56 2.81 -3.32
C THR A 513 -14.00 2.03 -2.08
N ASP A 514 -13.59 2.50 -0.90
CA ASP A 514 -14.03 1.93 0.37
C ASP A 514 -15.51 2.27 0.69
N GLY A 515 -16.15 3.09 -0.16
CA GLY A 515 -17.49 3.65 0.05
C GLY A 515 -17.45 4.92 0.90
N TRP A 516 -18.37 5.85 0.61
CA TRP A 516 -18.43 7.14 1.31
C TRP A 516 -18.53 6.99 2.83
N ASP A 517 -19.38 6.09 3.30
CA ASP A 517 -19.64 5.93 4.74
C ASP A 517 -18.41 5.40 5.49
N ALA A 518 -17.62 4.51 4.88
CA ALA A 518 -16.37 4.02 5.47
C ALA A 518 -15.29 5.11 5.47
N MET A 519 -15.14 5.84 4.36
CA MET A 519 -14.22 6.98 4.26
C MET A 519 -14.58 8.07 5.29
N GLN A 520 -15.86 8.39 5.43
CA GLN A 520 -16.37 9.34 6.42
C GLN A 520 -16.07 8.85 7.83
N LYS A 521 -16.40 7.60 8.16
CA LYS A 521 -16.13 7.03 9.48
C LYS A 521 -14.64 7.08 9.83
N GLN A 522 -13.75 6.77 8.89
CA GLN A 522 -12.30 6.84 9.08
C GLN A 522 -11.82 8.28 9.30
N ALA A 523 -12.27 9.22 8.47
CA ALA A 523 -11.90 10.64 8.59
C ALA A 523 -12.36 11.24 9.92
N LEU A 524 -13.60 10.95 10.35
CA LEU A 524 -14.12 11.41 11.63
C LEU A 524 -13.37 10.78 12.81
N ARG A 525 -13.04 9.48 12.74
CA ARG A 525 -12.20 8.82 13.76
C ARG A 525 -10.83 9.50 13.88
N ALA A 526 -10.18 9.76 12.76
CA ALA A 526 -8.89 10.45 12.73
C ALA A 526 -9.01 11.85 13.34
N TRP A 527 -9.99 12.64 12.91
CA TRP A 527 -10.24 13.98 13.46
C TRP A 527 -10.45 13.97 14.98
N LEU A 528 -11.25 13.02 15.50
CA LEU A 528 -11.48 12.90 16.94
C LEU A 528 -10.20 12.58 17.71
N LEU A 529 -9.37 11.67 17.20
CA LEU A 529 -8.09 11.31 17.81
C LEU A 529 -7.09 12.48 17.74
N ASP A 530 -7.00 13.15 16.59
CA ASP A 530 -6.14 14.33 16.41
C ASP A 530 -6.56 15.46 17.35
N ARG A 531 -7.88 15.68 17.52
CA ARG A 531 -8.44 16.67 18.44
C ARG A 531 -8.10 16.36 19.91
N ILE A 532 -8.07 15.08 20.30
CA ILE A 532 -7.65 14.65 21.64
C ILE A 532 -6.17 14.93 21.88
N GLU A 533 -5.30 14.66 20.91
CA GLU A 533 -3.86 14.92 21.04
C GLU A 533 -3.53 16.42 21.04
N ALA A 534 -4.22 17.22 20.23
CA ALA A 534 -3.98 18.65 20.11
C ALA A 534 -4.34 19.47 21.36
N LYS A 535 -5.18 18.93 22.25
CA LYS A 535 -5.63 19.62 23.46
C LYS A 535 -4.62 19.55 24.59
N ARG A 536 -3.79 20.58 24.71
CA ARG A 536 -2.76 20.69 25.74
C ARG A 536 -3.32 20.55 27.15
N GLU A 537 -4.50 21.10 27.43
CA GLU A 537 -5.17 21.07 28.73
C GLU A 537 -5.58 19.66 29.19
N LEU A 538 -5.61 18.67 28.29
CA LEU A 538 -5.82 17.26 28.66
C LEU A 538 -4.55 16.61 29.21
N TRP A 539 -3.39 17.04 28.74
CA TRP A 539 -2.09 16.40 28.98
C TRP A 539 -1.17 17.21 29.89
N PHE A 540 -1.49 18.47 30.13
CA PHE A 540 -0.77 19.39 31.00
C PHE A 540 -1.75 20.04 31.98
N ASP A 541 -1.32 20.21 33.24
CA ASP A 541 -2.11 20.87 34.28
C ASP A 541 -2.06 22.41 34.18
N GLY A 542 -2.67 23.10 35.16
CA GLY A 542 -2.71 24.57 35.18
C GLY A 542 -1.36 25.25 35.40
N ALA A 543 -0.33 24.50 35.80
CA ALA A 543 1.07 24.94 35.93
C ALA A 543 1.94 24.45 34.76
N ASP A 544 1.31 23.99 33.68
CA ASP A 544 1.95 23.44 32.49
C ASP A 544 2.83 22.20 32.77
N GLN A 545 2.50 21.45 33.83
CA GLN A 545 3.17 20.19 34.14
C GLN A 545 2.46 19.01 33.48
N PRO A 546 3.20 18.05 32.87
CA PRO A 546 2.61 16.83 32.30
C PRO A 546 1.79 16.07 33.34
N THR A 547 0.59 15.61 32.98
CA THR A 547 -0.31 14.93 33.90
C THR A 547 -1.01 13.73 33.28
N LEU A 548 -1.19 12.67 34.07
CA LEU A 548 -2.01 11.52 33.68
C LEU A 548 -3.49 11.86 33.87
N ILE A 549 -4.34 11.38 32.96
CA ILE A 549 -5.77 11.64 32.99
C ILE A 549 -6.57 10.34 33.00
N SER A 550 -7.57 10.26 33.88
CA SER A 550 -8.47 9.11 33.92
C SER A 550 -9.50 9.19 32.78
N LEU A 551 -9.93 8.04 32.28
CA LEU A 551 -10.93 7.99 31.20
C LEU A 551 -12.23 8.73 31.56
N PRO A 552 -12.81 8.64 32.77
CA PRO A 552 -13.97 9.44 33.15
C PRO A 552 -13.71 10.95 33.10
N ARG A 553 -12.58 11.42 33.66
CA ARG A 553 -12.25 12.85 33.64
C ARG A 553 -12.00 13.38 32.23
N LEU A 554 -11.38 12.56 31.38
CA LEU A 554 -11.19 12.87 29.97
C LEU A 554 -12.54 12.95 29.25
N THR A 555 -13.47 12.04 29.56
CA THR A 555 -14.84 12.03 29.04
C THR A 555 -15.56 13.33 29.39
N ASP A 556 -15.56 13.73 30.67
CA ASP A 556 -16.21 14.96 31.13
C ASP A 556 -15.68 16.19 30.38
N ARG A 557 -14.35 16.32 30.25
CA ARG A 557 -13.71 17.44 29.54
C ARG A 557 -13.98 17.47 28.04
N LEU A 558 -14.10 16.31 27.40
CA LEU A 558 -14.41 16.24 25.97
C LEU A 558 -15.90 16.47 25.70
N GLN A 559 -16.76 16.17 26.66
CA GLN A 559 -18.20 16.44 26.57
C GLN A 559 -18.50 17.95 26.65
N GLU A 560 -17.64 18.73 27.31
CA GLU A 560 -17.70 20.20 27.33
C GLU A 560 -17.20 20.87 26.03
N ASP A 561 -16.58 20.12 25.11
CA ASP A 561 -16.20 20.64 23.80
C ASP A 561 -17.31 20.40 22.78
N ASP A 562 -18.04 21.47 22.47
CA ASP A 562 -19.16 21.46 21.52
C ASP A 562 -18.78 20.88 20.15
N ASP A 563 -17.59 21.20 19.63
CA ASP A 563 -17.11 20.69 18.35
C ASP A 563 -16.83 19.18 18.46
N PHE A 564 -16.17 18.75 19.53
CA PHE A 564 -15.89 17.32 19.76
C PHE A 564 -17.19 16.52 19.89
N ALA A 565 -18.14 17.00 20.71
CA ALA A 565 -19.42 16.35 20.90
C ALA A 565 -20.26 16.29 19.61
N ALA A 566 -20.24 17.36 18.81
CA ALA A 566 -20.89 17.40 17.51
C ALA A 566 -20.29 16.36 16.55
N VAL A 567 -18.96 16.30 16.45
CA VAL A 567 -18.28 15.35 15.55
C VAL A 567 -18.43 13.90 16.02
N LEU A 568 -18.37 13.65 17.33
CA LEU A 568 -18.60 12.31 17.88
C LEU A 568 -20.03 11.81 17.55
N SER A 569 -21.01 12.71 17.59
CA SER A 569 -22.39 12.41 17.20
C SER A 569 -22.55 12.07 15.72
N LEU A 570 -21.68 12.60 14.85
CA LEU A 570 -21.61 12.22 13.43
C LEU A 570 -20.90 10.87 13.24
N TYR A 571 -19.88 10.58 14.04
CA TYR A 571 -19.10 9.35 14.00
C TYR A 571 -19.89 8.12 14.47
N ALA A 572 -20.61 8.26 15.59
CA ALA A 572 -21.39 7.20 16.22
C ALA A 572 -22.78 7.72 16.63
N PRO A 573 -23.71 7.88 15.68
CA PRO A 573 -25.03 8.42 15.97
C PRO A 573 -25.78 7.56 17.00
N ARG A 574 -26.31 8.19 18.05
CA ARG A 574 -27.10 7.56 19.13
C ARG A 574 -26.33 6.57 20.02
N ALA A 575 -25.00 6.48 19.86
CA ALA A 575 -24.17 5.72 20.78
C ALA A 575 -23.95 6.50 22.08
N ASP A 576 -23.64 5.78 23.16
CA ASP A 576 -23.22 6.41 24.41
C ASP A 576 -21.87 7.10 24.24
N PHE A 577 -21.75 8.32 24.78
CA PHE A 577 -20.55 9.15 24.63
C PHE A 577 -19.32 8.48 25.25
N ALA A 578 -19.46 7.95 26.47
CA ALA A 578 -18.37 7.34 27.21
C ALA A 578 -17.96 5.99 26.60
N GLU A 579 -18.92 5.16 26.17
CA GLU A 579 -18.65 3.90 25.48
C GLU A 579 -17.93 4.12 24.14
N THR A 580 -18.37 5.09 23.36
CA THR A 580 -17.73 5.41 22.06
C THR A 580 -16.29 5.89 22.27
N LEU A 581 -16.07 6.74 23.27
CA LEU A 581 -14.75 7.25 23.60
C LEU A 581 -13.82 6.12 24.09
N ALA A 582 -14.33 5.21 24.92
CA ALA A 582 -13.61 4.00 25.32
C ALA A 582 -13.19 3.13 24.12
N GLU A 583 -14.05 3.00 23.11
CA GLU A 583 -13.74 2.27 21.87
C GLU A 583 -12.65 2.98 21.04
N LEU A 584 -12.64 4.32 20.99
CA LEU A 584 -11.60 5.10 20.30
C LEU A 584 -10.21 4.83 20.87
N PHE A 585 -10.08 4.67 22.20
CA PHE A 585 -8.78 4.43 22.84
C PHE A 585 -8.29 2.98 22.75
N SER A 586 -9.20 2.01 22.61
CA SER A 586 -8.91 0.59 22.82
C SER A 586 -7.82 0.00 21.90
N ASP A 587 -7.57 0.62 20.74
CA ASP A 587 -6.51 0.24 19.80
C ASP A 587 -5.44 1.33 19.56
N GLN A 588 -5.54 2.47 20.25
CA GLN A 588 -4.64 3.62 20.11
C GLN A 588 -3.64 3.78 21.25
N HIS A 589 -3.67 2.86 22.23
CA HIS A 589 -2.81 2.88 23.41
C HIS A 589 -1.80 1.73 23.43
N VAL A 590 -0.65 1.97 24.07
CA VAL A 590 0.30 0.92 24.45
C VAL A 590 0.69 1.09 25.93
N PRO A 591 0.72 0.02 26.75
CA PRO A 591 1.14 0.12 28.14
C PRO A 591 2.57 0.62 28.34
N ALA A 592 2.80 1.45 29.35
CA ALA A 592 4.14 1.96 29.68
C ALA A 592 5.11 0.81 30.04
N ALA A 593 4.72 -0.07 30.95
CA ALA A 593 5.55 -1.19 31.39
C ALA A 593 5.60 -2.33 30.36
N ALA A 594 6.80 -2.83 30.04
CA ALA A 594 7.05 -3.93 29.11
C ALA A 594 6.32 -5.22 29.51
N ALA A 595 6.20 -5.50 30.81
CA ALA A 595 5.49 -6.67 31.34
C ALA A 595 3.99 -6.72 30.96
N LEU A 596 3.40 -5.56 30.64
CA LEU A 596 2.01 -5.43 30.17
C LEU A 596 1.89 -5.43 28.64
N ARG A 597 3.01 -5.31 27.92
CA ARG A 597 3.09 -5.29 26.45
C ARG A 597 3.43 -6.66 25.86
N TYR A 598 4.44 -7.32 26.41
CA TYR A 598 5.05 -8.50 25.81
C TYR A 598 4.70 -9.80 26.52
N LYS A 599 4.70 -10.88 25.74
CA LYS A 599 4.77 -12.26 26.24
C LYS A 599 6.20 -12.57 26.71
N PRO A 600 6.43 -13.68 27.42
CA PRO A 600 7.77 -14.05 27.89
C PRO A 600 8.86 -14.07 26.79
N ALA A 601 8.52 -14.51 25.58
CA ALA A 601 9.44 -14.47 24.44
C ALA A 601 9.82 -13.03 24.02
N GLY A 602 8.84 -12.13 24.00
CA GLY A 602 9.07 -10.72 23.70
C GLY A 602 9.91 -10.01 24.78
N LEU A 603 9.72 -10.34 26.06
CA LEU A 603 10.55 -9.80 27.14
C LEU A 603 12.01 -10.23 27.03
N LYS A 604 12.27 -11.48 26.58
CA LYS A 604 13.64 -11.92 26.30
C LYS A 604 14.27 -11.09 25.18
N LYS A 605 13.54 -10.84 24.09
CA LYS A 605 14.02 -9.96 23.02
C LYS A 605 14.26 -8.55 23.53
N ARG A 606 13.36 -8.00 24.36
CA ARG A 606 13.52 -6.68 24.99
C ARG A 606 14.82 -6.57 25.78
N ALA A 607 15.14 -7.58 26.60
CA ALA A 607 16.41 -7.62 27.31
C ALA A 607 17.62 -7.68 26.36
N ASP A 608 17.51 -8.36 25.21
CA ASP A 608 18.57 -8.37 24.19
C ASP A 608 18.76 -6.98 23.56
N TRP A 609 17.66 -6.25 23.29
CA TRP A 609 17.67 -4.87 22.82
C TRP A 609 18.28 -3.91 23.84
N GLU A 610 17.94 -4.04 25.12
CA GLU A 610 18.48 -3.21 26.20
C GLU A 610 20.01 -3.34 26.32
N ARG A 611 20.53 -4.57 26.22
CA ARG A 611 21.99 -4.80 26.17
C ARG A 611 22.63 -4.17 24.94
N THR A 612 21.96 -4.19 23.80
CA THR A 612 22.43 -3.48 22.59
C THR A 612 22.50 -1.96 22.83
N TRP A 613 21.49 -1.37 23.49
CA TRP A 613 21.50 0.06 23.81
C TRP A 613 22.57 0.45 24.82
N GLU A 614 22.85 -0.41 25.81
CA GLU A 614 23.99 -0.21 26.71
C GLU A 614 25.31 -0.14 25.94
N ARG A 615 25.54 -1.07 25.01
CA ARG A 615 26.73 -1.01 24.12
C ARG A 615 26.75 0.21 23.22
N GLN A 616 25.59 0.68 22.75
CA GLN A 616 25.52 1.91 21.97
C GLN A 616 25.92 3.14 22.81
N ARG A 617 25.55 3.19 24.09
CA ARG A 617 26.00 4.25 25.01
C ARG A 617 27.50 4.17 25.27
N GLU A 618 28.04 2.97 25.53
CA GLU A 618 29.49 2.76 25.64
C GLU A 618 30.23 3.24 24.39
N GLU A 619 29.67 2.99 23.20
CA GLU A 619 30.21 3.51 21.93
C GLU A 619 30.14 5.04 21.85
N ASP A 620 29.10 5.68 22.38
CA ASP A 620 28.96 7.14 22.35
C ASP A 620 29.92 7.83 23.35
N ASP A 621 30.16 7.21 24.50
CA ASP A 621 31.09 7.70 25.55
C ASP A 621 32.57 7.49 25.18
N ALA A 622 32.87 6.57 24.25
CA ALA A 622 34.23 6.28 23.82
C ALA A 622 34.88 7.47 23.12
N THR A 623 36.12 7.79 23.51
CA THR A 623 36.83 9.00 23.05
C THR A 623 37.60 8.81 21.74
N SER A 624 37.82 7.57 21.30
CA SER A 624 38.57 7.25 20.08
C SER A 624 37.74 6.40 19.11
N GLU A 625 37.88 6.64 17.81
CA GLU A 625 37.17 5.87 16.77
C GLU A 625 37.60 4.39 16.74
N GLU A 626 38.82 4.06 17.18
CA GLU A 626 39.27 2.67 17.30
C GLU A 626 38.50 1.91 18.37
N GLU A 627 38.22 2.55 19.51
CA GLU A 627 37.41 2.01 20.60
C GLU A 627 35.96 1.86 20.18
N LYS A 628 35.38 2.90 19.56
CA LYS A 628 34.02 2.84 18.99
C LYS A 628 33.86 1.67 18.02
N ARG A 629 34.83 1.49 17.11
CA ARG A 629 34.82 0.36 16.17
C ARG A 629 34.84 -0.99 16.89
N LYS A 630 35.67 -1.16 17.92
CA LYS A 630 35.73 -2.41 18.70
C LYS A 630 34.40 -2.71 19.40
N ILE A 631 33.79 -1.71 20.05
CA ILE A 631 32.49 -1.87 20.71
C ILE A 631 31.42 -2.24 19.68
N ARG A 632 31.39 -1.53 18.55
CA ARG A 632 30.44 -1.77 17.45
C ARG A 632 30.57 -3.17 16.84
N GLU A 633 31.79 -3.65 16.60
CA GLU A 633 32.07 -5.00 16.09
C GLU A 633 31.67 -6.09 17.10
N ALA A 634 31.79 -5.82 18.41
CA ALA A 634 31.38 -6.73 19.46
C ALA A 634 29.86 -6.68 19.76
N THR A 635 29.15 -5.67 19.26
CA THR A 635 27.71 -5.49 19.52
C THR A 635 26.88 -6.35 18.58
N ALA A 636 26.20 -7.36 19.13
CA ALA A 636 25.29 -8.20 18.38
C ALA A 636 24.06 -7.41 17.89
N VAL A 637 23.59 -7.74 16.68
CA VAL A 637 22.30 -7.24 16.16
C VAL A 637 21.16 -7.91 16.93
N PRO A 638 20.28 -7.14 17.58
CA PRO A 638 19.20 -7.71 18.38
C PRO A 638 18.12 -8.37 17.51
N PRO A 639 17.38 -9.37 18.03
CA PRO A 639 16.34 -10.06 17.29
C PRO A 639 15.12 -9.17 17.02
N LYS A 640 14.56 -9.27 15.81
CA LYS A 640 13.31 -8.57 15.44
C LYS A 640 12.09 -9.19 16.13
N TYR A 641 11.10 -8.37 16.44
CA TYR A 641 9.83 -8.80 16.99
C TYR A 641 8.89 -9.35 15.92
N THR A 642 7.91 -10.13 16.37
CA THR A 642 6.80 -10.69 15.60
C THR A 642 5.50 -10.49 16.39
N SER A 643 4.34 -10.67 15.75
CA SER A 643 3.05 -10.60 16.45
C SER A 643 2.93 -11.60 17.61
N ALA A 644 3.68 -12.71 17.58
CA ALA A 644 3.70 -13.71 18.64
C ALA A 644 4.39 -13.23 19.92
N ASP A 645 5.18 -12.15 19.88
CA ASP A 645 5.90 -11.59 21.01
C ASP A 645 5.05 -10.62 21.84
N PHE A 646 3.95 -10.11 21.29
CA PHE A 646 3.05 -9.16 21.94
C PHE A 646 1.85 -9.86 22.59
N LEU A 647 1.35 -9.27 23.68
CA LEU A 647 0.13 -9.73 24.34
C LEU A 647 -1.12 -9.42 23.50
N ARG A 648 -1.07 -8.40 22.63
CA ARG A 648 -2.17 -8.01 21.75
C ARG A 648 -1.74 -7.70 20.32
N THR A 649 -2.66 -7.93 19.41
CA THR A 649 -2.53 -7.53 18.00
C THR A 649 -2.48 -6.02 17.81
N SER A 650 -3.23 -5.25 18.61
CA SER A 650 -3.17 -3.77 18.57
C SER A 650 -1.78 -3.25 18.95
N PHE A 651 -1.14 -3.79 19.98
CA PHE A 651 0.21 -3.39 20.36
C PHE A 651 1.23 -3.71 19.25
N TRP A 652 1.13 -4.88 18.63
CA TRP A 652 1.94 -5.24 17.47
C TRP A 652 1.71 -4.30 16.29
N ALA A 653 0.46 -3.93 16.01
CA ALA A 653 0.11 -3.02 14.92
C ALA A 653 0.74 -1.62 15.12
N GLN A 654 0.83 -1.15 16.37
CA GLN A 654 1.47 0.13 16.70
C GLN A 654 3.00 0.05 16.71
N ARG A 655 3.61 -1.08 17.10
CA ARG A 655 5.05 -1.18 17.38
C ARG A 655 5.90 -1.82 16.26
N GLY A 656 5.32 -2.77 15.53
CA GLY A 656 6.00 -3.46 14.43
C GLY A 656 7.26 -4.24 14.82
N LYS A 657 8.07 -4.60 13.81
CA LYS A 657 9.22 -5.52 13.96
C LYS A 657 10.38 -4.96 14.79
N LEU A 658 10.50 -3.64 14.84
CA LEU A 658 11.58 -2.91 15.53
C LEU A 658 11.12 -2.28 16.84
N ASP A 659 9.87 -2.52 17.25
CA ASP A 659 9.27 -1.98 18.47
C ASP A 659 9.27 -0.44 18.55
N VAL A 660 9.18 0.22 17.39
CA VAL A 660 9.19 1.67 17.27
C VAL A 660 7.87 2.24 17.82
N PRO A 661 7.87 3.21 18.75
CA PRO A 661 6.65 3.85 19.26
C PRO A 661 5.90 4.63 18.16
N LYS A 662 4.67 4.20 17.85
CA LYS A 662 3.76 4.86 16.87
C LYS A 662 2.34 5.06 17.41
N GLU A 663 2.05 4.61 18.63
CA GLU A 663 0.80 4.84 19.32
C GLU A 663 0.57 6.33 19.64
N ARG A 664 -0.70 6.70 19.88
CA ARG A 664 -1.11 8.06 20.27
C ARG A 664 -1.09 8.26 21.79
N PHE A 665 -1.39 7.18 22.53
CA PHE A 665 -1.53 7.23 23.98
C PHE A 665 -0.73 6.15 24.69
N ILE A 666 -0.33 6.45 25.92
CA ILE A 666 0.33 5.52 26.82
C ILE A 666 -0.65 5.15 27.92
N SER A 667 -0.86 3.86 28.18
CA SER A 667 -1.73 3.44 29.28
C SER A 667 -0.96 3.05 30.53
N TYR A 668 -1.54 3.36 31.68
CA TYR A 668 -0.99 3.06 33.00
C TYR A 668 -1.97 2.20 33.81
N GLY A 669 -1.43 1.32 34.66
CA GLY A 669 -2.21 0.42 35.51
C GLY A 669 -1.54 -0.95 35.71
N ALA A 670 -2.18 -1.82 36.48
CA ALA A 670 -1.61 -3.13 36.86
C ALA A 670 -2.06 -4.31 35.96
N GLN A 671 -2.97 -4.07 35.01
CA GLN A 671 -3.57 -5.13 34.19
C GLN A 671 -3.54 -4.79 32.71
N ASN A 672 -3.47 -5.83 31.88
CA ASN A 672 -3.59 -5.71 30.43
C ASN A 672 -5.09 -5.69 30.04
N VAL A 673 -5.69 -4.49 30.01
CA VAL A 673 -7.13 -4.25 29.79
C VAL A 673 -7.41 -3.61 28.42
N GLN A 674 -8.54 -3.99 27.78
CA GLN A 674 -8.86 -3.53 26.41
C GLN A 674 -9.02 -2.03 26.35
N THR A 675 -9.71 -1.49 27.34
CA THR A 675 -9.92 -0.07 27.52
C THR A 675 -9.15 0.34 28.77
N PRO A 676 -8.11 1.17 28.64
CA PRO A 676 -7.35 1.66 29.79
C PRO A 676 -8.18 2.68 30.58
N THR A 677 -8.03 2.66 31.91
CA THR A 677 -8.70 3.61 32.81
C THR A 677 -7.87 4.86 33.09
N LEU A 678 -6.55 4.79 32.89
CA LEU A 678 -5.59 5.88 33.08
C LEU A 678 -4.70 5.99 31.84
N LEU A 679 -4.61 7.20 31.31
CA LEU A 679 -3.97 7.53 30.04
C LEU A 679 -2.94 8.64 30.23
N GLY A 680 -1.87 8.56 29.45
CA GLY A 680 -0.94 9.65 29.17
C GLY A 680 -0.75 9.81 27.68
N TRP A 681 -0.06 10.88 27.29
CA TRP A 681 0.17 11.21 25.88
C TRP A 681 1.48 10.63 25.38
N ALA A 682 1.48 10.03 24.18
CA ALA A 682 2.69 9.47 23.58
C ALA A 682 3.63 10.54 23.00
N GLY A 683 3.17 11.80 22.86
CA GLY A 683 4.00 12.92 22.41
C GLY A 683 4.89 13.53 23.48
N TRP A 684 4.82 13.06 24.73
CA TRP A 684 5.77 13.47 25.77
C TRP A 684 7.19 12.98 25.48
N ASP A 685 8.19 13.77 25.88
CA ASP A 685 9.55 13.26 26.01
C ASP A 685 9.68 12.36 27.26
N HIS A 686 10.83 11.70 27.41
CA HIS A 686 11.06 10.77 28.53
C HIS A 686 10.97 11.47 29.90
N LEU A 687 11.40 12.73 30.00
CA LEU A 687 11.35 13.53 31.22
C LEU A 687 9.91 13.88 31.59
N GLN A 688 9.13 14.35 30.63
CA GLN A 688 7.72 14.66 30.80
C GLN A 688 6.90 13.41 31.19
N GLN A 689 7.23 12.26 30.60
CA GLN A 689 6.61 11.01 30.99
C GLN A 689 6.93 10.64 32.44
N ALA A 690 8.18 10.78 32.89
CA ALA A 690 8.57 10.54 34.28
C ALA A 690 7.89 11.53 35.25
N GLN A 691 7.80 12.81 34.87
CA GLN A 691 7.06 13.85 35.60
C GLN A 691 5.60 13.46 35.82
N ALA A 692 4.89 13.06 34.76
CA ALA A 692 3.50 12.68 34.84
C ALA A 692 3.27 11.47 35.76
N VAL A 693 4.16 10.47 35.70
CA VAL A 693 4.09 9.30 36.57
C VAL A 693 4.33 9.68 38.03
N VAL A 694 5.37 10.45 38.34
CA VAL A 694 5.66 10.86 39.72
C VAL A 694 4.58 11.79 40.29
N GLY A 695 4.08 12.73 39.50
CA GLY A 695 2.95 13.58 39.89
C GLY A 695 1.74 12.75 40.28
N TYR A 696 1.38 11.76 39.45
CA TYR A 696 0.28 10.85 39.75
C TYR A 696 0.50 10.04 41.04
N LEU A 697 1.72 9.52 41.26
CA LEU A 697 2.07 8.77 42.47
C LEU A 697 2.01 9.62 43.75
N ASN A 698 2.34 10.91 43.68
CA ASN A 698 2.28 11.81 44.83
C ASN A 698 0.84 12.22 45.18
N GLU A 699 -0.05 12.28 44.20
CA GLU A 699 -1.44 12.71 44.39
C GLU A 699 -2.38 11.56 44.77
N ASN A 700 -1.99 10.30 44.49
CA ASN A 700 -2.87 9.15 44.63
C ASN A 700 -2.28 8.10 45.59
N GLN A 701 -3.11 7.62 46.52
CA GLN A 701 -2.73 6.50 47.40
C GLN A 701 -3.03 5.18 46.69
N LEU A 702 -1.98 4.47 46.29
CA LEU A 702 -2.05 3.17 45.63
C LEU A 702 -1.63 2.05 46.58
N THR A 703 -2.18 0.85 46.39
CA THR A 703 -1.71 -0.34 47.09
C THR A 703 -0.33 -0.77 46.59
N GLN A 704 0.39 -1.58 47.37
CA GLN A 704 1.72 -2.09 46.99
C GLN A 704 1.72 -2.76 45.61
N ASP A 705 0.72 -3.61 45.32
CA ASP A 705 0.61 -4.30 44.03
C ASP A 705 0.29 -3.35 42.86
N GLU A 706 -0.42 -2.25 43.12
CA GLU A 706 -0.75 -1.23 42.13
C GLU A 706 0.43 -0.30 41.84
N LEU A 707 1.40 -0.18 42.76
CA LEU A 707 2.59 0.68 42.60
C LEU A 707 3.65 0.06 41.68
N VAL A 708 3.84 -1.27 41.72
CA VAL A 708 4.91 -1.96 40.98
C VAL A 708 4.93 -1.64 39.47
N PRO A 709 3.80 -1.60 38.74
CA PRO A 709 3.78 -1.22 37.32
C PRO A 709 4.32 0.19 37.03
N TYR A 710 4.09 1.15 37.93
CA TYR A 710 4.59 2.53 37.78
C TYR A 710 6.09 2.59 38.06
N LEU A 711 6.55 1.86 39.09
CA LEU A 711 7.98 1.69 39.35
C LEU A 711 8.69 1.00 38.18
N ALA A 712 8.05 0.00 37.54
CA ALA A 712 8.55 -0.63 36.33
C ALA A 712 8.64 0.35 35.16
N ALA A 713 7.63 1.19 34.96
CA ALA A 713 7.68 2.24 33.93
C ALA A 713 8.82 3.24 34.18
N LEU A 714 9.01 3.70 35.43
CA LEU A 714 10.14 4.59 35.80
C LEU A 714 11.50 3.90 35.63
N LEU A 715 11.60 2.60 35.97
CA LEU A 715 12.81 1.81 35.77
C LEU A 715 13.16 1.67 34.28
N GLU A 716 12.16 1.42 33.43
CA GLU A 716 12.33 1.32 31.97
C GLU A 716 12.65 2.69 31.31
N LEU A 717 12.22 3.80 31.92
CA LEU A 717 12.52 5.16 31.47
C LEU A 717 13.92 5.63 31.87
N GLN A 718 14.46 5.15 32.99
CA GLN A 718 15.70 5.65 33.57
C GLN A 718 16.88 5.72 32.58
N PRO A 719 17.18 4.69 31.77
CA PRO A 719 18.31 4.76 30.83
C PRO A 719 18.18 5.90 29.81
N TRP A 720 16.96 6.30 29.47
CA TRP A 720 16.69 7.42 28.56
C TRP A 720 16.78 8.77 29.26
N LEU A 721 16.38 8.82 30.54
CA LEU A 721 16.58 9.99 31.39
C LEU A 721 18.07 10.27 31.58
N ASP A 722 18.86 9.25 31.93
CA ASP A 722 20.31 9.39 32.11
C ASP A 722 20.99 9.89 30.83
N GLN A 723 20.58 9.33 29.68
CA GLN A 723 21.17 9.64 28.38
C GLN A 723 20.82 11.05 27.86
N TRP A 724 19.57 11.52 28.04
CA TRP A 724 19.10 12.75 27.41
C TRP A 724 18.79 13.90 28.39
N HIS A 725 18.72 13.60 29.68
CA HIS A 725 18.33 14.53 30.75
C HIS A 725 19.24 14.39 32.01
N GLY A 726 20.45 13.86 31.82
CA GLY A 726 21.47 13.69 32.87
C GLY A 726 22.32 14.93 33.16
N GLU A 727 22.09 16.04 32.46
CA GLU A 727 22.81 17.30 32.67
C GLU A 727 22.55 17.86 34.09
N TYR A 728 23.61 18.25 34.78
CA TYR A 728 23.52 18.78 36.14
C TYR A 728 22.85 20.16 36.13
N LEU A 729 21.79 20.33 36.93
CA LEU A 729 21.07 21.59 37.07
C LEU A 729 21.48 22.28 38.38
N PRO A 730 22.28 23.37 38.34
CA PRO A 730 22.79 24.02 39.55
C PRO A 730 21.69 24.50 40.51
N ASP A 731 20.57 24.96 39.98
CA ASP A 731 19.43 25.46 40.76
C ASP A 731 18.75 24.36 41.59
N PHE A 732 18.91 23.09 41.20
CA PHE A 732 18.31 21.93 41.87
C PHE A 732 19.34 21.06 42.60
N GLY A 733 20.64 21.34 42.46
CA GLY A 733 21.72 20.57 43.09
C GLY A 733 21.92 19.15 42.54
N GLN A 734 21.21 18.78 41.47
CA GLN A 734 21.26 17.48 40.81
C GLN A 734 20.72 17.56 39.39
N SER A 735 20.88 16.50 38.59
CA SER A 735 20.20 16.39 37.29
C SER A 735 18.75 15.93 37.45
N ALA A 736 17.92 16.18 36.43
CA ALA A 736 16.55 15.65 36.43
C ALA A 736 16.55 14.12 36.48
N ALA A 737 17.43 13.46 35.73
CA ALA A 737 17.57 12.01 35.76
C ALA A 737 17.88 11.46 37.17
N GLN A 738 18.77 12.12 37.91
CA GLN A 738 19.12 11.75 39.29
C GLN A 738 17.92 11.93 40.24
N ALA A 739 17.16 13.02 40.08
CA ALA A 739 15.98 13.27 40.92
C ALA A 739 14.93 12.15 40.81
N TYR A 740 14.63 11.69 39.59
CA TYR A 740 13.67 10.60 39.37
C TYR A 740 14.22 9.22 39.77
N HIS A 741 15.54 9.02 39.63
CA HIS A 741 16.21 7.84 40.13
C HIS A 741 16.06 7.73 41.66
N ASP A 742 16.35 8.80 42.39
CA ASP A 742 16.31 8.83 43.85
C ASP A 742 14.88 8.70 44.38
N PHE A 743 13.91 9.32 43.71
CA PHE A 743 12.48 9.11 44.00
C PHE A 743 12.09 7.64 43.86
N ARG A 744 12.46 7.00 42.74
CA ARG A 744 12.16 5.58 42.49
C ARG A 744 12.81 4.69 43.55
N LEU A 745 14.09 4.92 43.88
CA LEU A 745 14.82 4.15 44.90
C LEU A 745 14.21 4.29 46.29
N ALA A 746 13.78 5.49 46.69
CA ALA A 746 13.13 5.70 47.97
C ALA A 746 11.86 4.85 48.07
N LEU A 747 11.00 4.90 47.04
CA LEU A 747 9.75 4.13 47.00
C LEU A 747 9.99 2.63 46.87
N GLN A 748 11.01 2.19 46.13
CA GLN A 748 11.47 0.80 46.08
C GLN A 748 11.89 0.29 47.47
N GLY A 749 12.67 1.10 48.20
CA GLY A 749 13.13 0.80 49.55
C GLY A 749 11.98 0.64 50.54
N GLU A 750 10.97 1.52 50.47
CA GLU A 750 9.76 1.42 51.28
C GLU A 750 8.96 0.12 51.03
N LEU A 751 8.94 -0.34 49.78
CA LEU A 751 8.25 -1.58 49.39
C LEU A 751 9.11 -2.85 49.54
N GLY A 752 10.39 -2.72 49.89
CA GLY A 752 11.33 -3.83 49.97
C GLY A 752 11.60 -4.51 48.62
N LEU A 753 11.51 -3.77 47.51
CA LEU A 753 11.65 -4.29 46.15
C LEU A 753 13.02 -3.94 45.56
N THR A 754 13.65 -4.91 44.91
CA THR A 754 14.85 -4.69 44.09
C THR A 754 14.50 -4.37 42.64
N ASP A 755 15.46 -3.87 41.86
CA ASP A 755 15.31 -3.74 40.40
C ASP A 755 15.00 -5.08 39.73
N GLU A 756 15.55 -6.19 40.26
CA GLU A 756 15.26 -7.54 39.76
C GLU A 756 13.81 -7.94 40.03
N ASP A 757 13.28 -7.62 41.22
CA ASP A 757 11.87 -7.89 41.55
C ASP A 757 10.93 -7.13 40.61
N ILE A 758 11.23 -5.86 40.31
CA ILE A 758 10.45 -5.04 39.37
C ILE A 758 10.53 -5.63 37.95
N ARG A 759 11.72 -6.00 37.46
CA ARG A 759 11.87 -6.61 36.13
C ARG A 759 11.20 -7.99 36.04
N ALA A 760 11.15 -8.72 37.15
CA ALA A 760 10.50 -10.03 37.26
C ALA A 760 8.97 -9.93 37.39
N TRP A 761 8.45 -8.78 37.82
CA TRP A 761 7.01 -8.57 38.02
C TRP A 761 6.19 -8.88 36.76
N ARG A 762 5.08 -9.58 36.95
CA ARG A 762 4.12 -9.89 35.89
C ARG A 762 2.70 -9.53 36.37
N PRO A 763 1.84 -9.03 35.48
CA PRO A 763 0.45 -8.74 35.84
C PRO A 763 -0.26 -10.02 36.28
N VAL A 764 -1.09 -9.91 37.32
CA VAL A 764 -1.99 -11.00 37.71
C VAL A 764 -2.93 -11.28 36.54
N ALA A 765 -3.09 -12.56 36.18
CA ALA A 765 -3.98 -12.95 35.09
C ALA A 765 -5.40 -12.43 35.39
N ALA A 766 -5.95 -11.61 34.50
CA ALA A 766 -7.33 -11.16 34.62
C ALA A 766 -8.26 -12.37 34.74
N ALA A 767 -9.10 -12.41 35.78
CA ALA A 767 -10.12 -13.44 35.91
C ALA A 767 -10.95 -13.42 34.62
N ARG A 768 -11.07 -14.57 33.93
CA ARG A 768 -11.85 -14.70 32.69
C ARG A 768 -13.27 -14.21 32.93
N GLY A 769 -13.56 -12.98 32.52
CA GLY A 769 -14.90 -12.40 32.58
C GLY A 769 -15.86 -13.28 31.79
N GLY A 770 -16.81 -13.91 32.50
CA GLY A 770 -17.87 -14.67 31.89
C GLY A 770 -18.67 -13.77 30.96
N ARG A 771 -18.80 -14.17 29.69
CA ARG A 771 -19.81 -13.63 28.77
C ARG A 771 -21.15 -13.62 29.52
N ALA A 772 -21.66 -12.45 29.85
CA ALA A 772 -23.06 -12.31 30.21
C ALA A 772 -23.88 -12.85 29.03
N LYS A 773 -24.61 -13.94 29.26
CA LYS A 773 -25.62 -14.43 28.32
C LYS A 773 -26.60 -13.29 28.08
N LYS A 774 -26.56 -12.68 26.89
CA LYS A 774 -27.72 -11.94 26.38
C LYS A 774 -28.85 -12.95 26.27
N THR A 775 -29.81 -12.87 27.18
CA THR A 775 -31.13 -13.50 27.01
C THR A 775 -31.75 -12.92 25.75
N LYS A 776 -32.31 -13.82 24.93
CA LYS A 776 -32.90 -13.56 23.61
C LYS A 776 -33.95 -12.47 23.61
#